data_AF-A0A0Q9S1T7-F1
#
_entry.id   AF-A0A0Q9S1T7-F1
#
_cell.length_a   1.000
_cell.length_b   1.000
_cell.length_c   1.000
_cell.angle_alpha   90.00
_cell.angle_beta   90.00
_cell.angle_gamma   90.00
#
_symmetry.space_group_name_H-M   'P 1'
#
loop_
_entity.id
_entity.type
_entity.pdbx_description
1 polymer ?
#
loop_
_entity_poly.entity_id
_entity_poly.type
_entity_poly.pdbx_seq_one_letter_code
_entity_poly.pdbx_strand_id
1 'polypeptide(L)'
;MTKWIKVALSFVIVFFSIGYMQGEKAEAAINSLAPTPYMGWNNYFGGVALNETTIISVTDTMVSSGLKDLGYNIVWIDGGWWTGPRDGSGNIIADPTKWPNGMAYLVTYIHNAGLKAGIYTDAGATGCGNAGGSEGHYQQDMNTFAAWGFDAIKVDWCGGRNEGLNPKIAYTAVSDALLNNSSGRAMILNLCNWSSMSSNDSWEYGPYTANSWRTAGDIGTNSSTNWGYIMTNFDSNAAHPGSNGPGHWNDPDYLLAHQVGITDYEAQSQFSLWAMMSSPLIIGEDIRAFTTAQMNIVKNIEVIAIDQDPLGVAAIKVDESTPGLQVWSKKLNSAGQRAVALFNRNSTAANMTVNASMVGLNGIFAIRDLWEHADKGTFSSYTVNVPSHGVVMLKLTEGTENNLTYYAVNPGGSAQGSFNADTNTVDGAQYYVTNSIDTSGIVNPAPMSVYQNVRSASATSVQYYIPNLQVGSTYTVRLHFAENWVNAADERKFNVSINGARVLTDFDVYAEAGFQKYKAVVREFTTVANQGFISVDLSKGSVSNPMISGIEVLAGGSPPPSPTPIPKSTNLALKATASASSQVNNTYSAYKAIDGDSVTTRWAMQAGTISGQWLELDFGSNKTFNKTIIKEAFDRITSYKIQYYNGSSWVDAISNGTTIGTSKTDTFAAVTASKIRLYVNSASNDPTIYEFEVYNNLALGATASASSQWNSTDTAAKANDGSISTHWSSASGTGAGEWLEIDFGQPKTFNQVVTREQSYHRITGYKIQYFNGSSWIDLAAGTTVGSNRLNSFAAVTANKVRFYVTSAANVPTIDEFEVYNQ
;
A
#
# COMPACT_ATOMS: atom_id res chain seq x y z
N MET A 1 13.96 44.46 -22.21
CA MET A 1 14.21 43.15 -21.55
C MET A 1 13.11 42.69 -20.59
N THR A 2 12.02 43.43 -20.40
CA THR A 2 11.00 43.13 -19.37
C THR A 2 9.77 42.35 -19.87
N LYS A 3 9.64 42.09 -21.18
CA LYS A 3 8.55 41.26 -21.74
C LYS A 3 8.87 39.75 -21.85
N TRP A 4 10.14 39.35 -21.76
CA TRP A 4 10.56 37.94 -21.93
C TRP A 4 10.60 37.15 -20.62
N ILE A 5 10.72 37.81 -19.46
CA ILE A 5 10.82 37.16 -18.14
C ILE A 5 9.45 36.69 -17.61
N LYS A 6 8.34 37.37 -17.98
CA LYS A 6 6.99 36.92 -17.61
C LYS A 6 6.51 35.70 -18.39
N VAL A 7 7.07 35.44 -19.57
CA VAL A 7 6.75 34.26 -20.38
C VAL A 7 7.44 33.03 -19.79
N ALA A 8 8.73 33.12 -19.43
CA ALA A 8 9.48 32.00 -18.84
C ALA A 8 8.93 31.51 -17.47
N LEU A 9 8.49 32.43 -16.59
CA LEU A 9 7.90 32.05 -15.30
C LEU A 9 6.52 31.39 -15.44
N SER A 10 5.77 31.73 -16.48
CA SER A 10 4.46 31.12 -16.78
C SER A 10 4.63 29.72 -17.39
N PHE A 11 5.69 29.48 -18.17
CA PHE A 11 5.96 28.15 -18.74
C PHE A 11 6.38 27.13 -17.67
N VAL A 12 7.18 27.51 -16.67
CA VAL A 12 7.65 26.57 -15.62
C VAL A 12 6.53 26.15 -14.66
N ILE A 13 5.60 27.06 -14.32
CA ILE A 13 4.42 26.72 -13.52
C ILE A 13 3.47 25.81 -14.32
N VAL A 14 3.28 26.08 -15.62
CA VAL A 14 2.45 25.26 -16.50
C VAL A 14 3.00 23.83 -16.66
N PHE A 15 4.31 23.62 -16.75
CA PHE A 15 4.88 22.26 -16.86
C PHE A 15 4.77 21.44 -15.56
N PHE A 16 4.94 22.05 -14.39
CA PHE A 16 4.73 21.35 -13.10
C PHE A 16 3.26 21.01 -12.86
N SER A 17 2.33 21.90 -13.25
CA SER A 17 0.89 21.63 -13.22
C SER A 17 0.48 20.56 -14.25
N ILE A 18 1.10 20.52 -15.43
CA ILE A 18 0.80 19.52 -16.47
C ILE A 18 1.27 18.11 -16.06
N GLY A 19 2.45 17.96 -15.43
CA GLY A 19 2.96 16.65 -15.00
C GLY A 19 2.14 16.02 -13.85
N TYR A 20 1.74 16.81 -12.87
CA TYR A 20 0.86 16.35 -11.77
C TYR A 20 -0.56 16.06 -12.28
N MET A 21 -1.10 16.93 -13.14
CA MET A 21 -2.37 16.67 -13.83
C MET A 21 -2.31 15.46 -14.78
N GLN A 22 -1.14 15.11 -15.34
CA GLN A 22 -1.01 13.93 -16.22
C GLN A 22 -1.08 12.62 -15.43
N GLY A 23 -0.48 12.55 -14.22
CA GLY A 23 -0.60 11.39 -13.33
C GLY A 23 -2.02 11.18 -12.80
N GLU A 24 -2.66 12.24 -12.29
CA GLU A 24 -4.07 12.19 -11.85
C GLU A 24 -5.03 11.90 -13.01
N LYS A 25 -4.74 12.42 -14.23
CA LYS A 25 -5.52 12.08 -15.43
C LYS A 25 -5.31 10.65 -15.89
N ALA A 26 -4.13 10.07 -15.74
CA ALA A 26 -3.86 8.68 -16.10
C ALA A 26 -4.63 7.72 -15.17
N GLU A 27 -4.57 7.95 -13.86
CA GLU A 27 -5.34 7.18 -12.87
C GLU A 27 -6.85 7.35 -13.07
N ALA A 28 -7.33 8.60 -13.24
CA ALA A 28 -8.73 8.87 -13.54
C ALA A 28 -9.19 8.29 -14.89
N ALA A 29 -8.30 8.25 -15.90
CA ALA A 29 -8.59 7.66 -17.20
C ALA A 29 -8.73 6.13 -17.10
N ILE A 30 -7.82 5.45 -16.39
CA ILE A 30 -7.92 4.01 -16.14
C ILE A 30 -9.21 3.71 -15.35
N ASN A 31 -9.41 4.39 -14.21
CA ASN A 31 -10.53 4.09 -13.30
C ASN A 31 -11.91 4.41 -13.92
N SER A 32 -11.98 5.28 -14.94
CA SER A 32 -13.23 5.58 -15.63
C SER A 32 -13.80 4.44 -16.49
N LEU A 33 -13.00 3.42 -16.82
CA LEU A 33 -13.39 2.37 -17.77
C LEU A 33 -14.27 1.27 -17.17
N ALA A 34 -14.20 1.08 -15.85
CA ALA A 34 -14.94 0.06 -15.12
C ALA A 34 -15.56 0.65 -13.84
N PRO A 35 -16.51 1.61 -13.95
CA PRO A 35 -17.13 2.26 -12.79
C PRO A 35 -17.92 1.28 -11.89
N THR A 36 -18.34 0.15 -12.46
CA THR A 36 -18.78 -1.08 -11.78
C THR A 36 -17.94 -2.25 -12.29
N PRO A 37 -17.91 -3.41 -11.59
CA PRO A 37 -17.19 -4.58 -12.07
C PRO A 37 -17.66 -4.95 -13.47
N TYR A 38 -16.72 -5.20 -14.39
CA TYR A 38 -17.11 -5.55 -15.75
C TYR A 38 -17.68 -6.98 -15.81
N MET A 39 -18.58 -7.22 -16.76
CA MET A 39 -19.23 -8.51 -16.95
C MET A 39 -19.01 -8.98 -18.39
N GLY A 40 -18.93 -10.30 -18.58
CA GLY A 40 -18.67 -10.84 -19.91
C GLY A 40 -18.50 -12.34 -19.95
N TRP A 41 -17.81 -12.81 -20.98
CA TRP A 41 -17.53 -14.21 -21.22
C TRP A 41 -16.09 -14.40 -21.67
N ASN A 42 -15.46 -15.50 -21.27
CA ASN A 42 -14.10 -15.88 -21.65
C ASN A 42 -14.05 -17.36 -22.05
N ASN A 43 -13.26 -17.69 -23.07
CA ASN A 43 -13.19 -19.04 -23.65
C ASN A 43 -12.27 -20.03 -22.92
N TYR A 44 -11.56 -19.63 -21.86
CA TYR A 44 -10.48 -20.43 -21.26
C TYR A 44 -11.00 -21.70 -20.59
N PHE A 45 -12.07 -21.58 -19.79
CA PHE A 45 -12.76 -22.73 -19.20
C PHE A 45 -13.81 -23.30 -20.18
N GLY A 46 -14.33 -24.51 -19.92
CA GLY A 46 -15.37 -25.12 -20.75
C GLY A 46 -14.94 -25.60 -22.14
N GLY A 47 -13.64 -25.57 -22.46
CA GLY A 47 -13.10 -26.21 -23.67
C GLY A 47 -13.54 -25.61 -25.00
N VAL A 48 -13.90 -24.32 -25.02
CA VAL A 48 -14.38 -23.65 -26.23
C VAL A 48 -13.24 -23.46 -27.23
N ALA A 49 -13.44 -23.99 -28.44
CA ALA A 49 -12.44 -23.91 -29.49
C ALA A 49 -12.13 -22.46 -29.87
N LEU A 50 -10.83 -22.13 -29.93
CA LEU A 50 -10.38 -20.75 -30.15
C LEU A 50 -10.12 -20.49 -31.64
N ASN A 51 -11.19 -20.16 -32.38
CA ASN A 51 -11.18 -19.77 -33.79
C ASN A 51 -12.34 -18.81 -34.12
N GLU A 52 -12.23 -18.09 -35.24
CA GLU A 52 -13.17 -17.03 -35.65
C GLU A 52 -14.63 -17.49 -35.67
N THR A 53 -14.94 -18.62 -36.32
CA THR A 53 -16.31 -19.16 -36.42
C THR A 53 -16.92 -19.46 -35.05
N THR A 54 -16.10 -20.00 -34.13
CA THR A 54 -16.58 -20.36 -32.79
C THR A 54 -16.86 -19.10 -31.96
N ILE A 55 -15.97 -18.11 -31.99
CA ILE A 55 -16.16 -16.85 -31.25
C ILE A 55 -17.36 -16.07 -31.80
N ILE A 56 -17.57 -16.06 -33.12
CA ILE A 56 -18.78 -15.49 -33.74
C ILE A 56 -20.05 -16.18 -33.20
N SER A 57 -20.08 -17.51 -33.19
CA SER A 57 -21.23 -18.28 -32.67
C SER A 57 -21.52 -18.00 -31.19
N VAL A 58 -20.49 -17.84 -30.36
CA VAL A 58 -20.66 -17.46 -28.95
C VAL A 58 -21.17 -16.02 -28.84
N THR A 59 -20.63 -15.10 -29.64
CA THR A 59 -21.07 -13.69 -29.70
C THR A 59 -22.57 -13.60 -30.01
N ASP A 60 -23.04 -14.34 -31.02
CA ASP A 60 -24.47 -14.42 -31.35
C ASP A 60 -25.32 -15.00 -30.21
N THR A 61 -24.75 -15.95 -29.46
CA THR A 61 -25.42 -16.56 -28.31
C THR A 61 -25.53 -15.60 -27.13
N MET A 62 -24.50 -14.78 -26.85
CA MET A 62 -24.56 -13.74 -25.82
C MET A 62 -25.67 -12.72 -26.12
N VAL A 63 -25.87 -12.37 -27.40
CA VAL A 63 -26.95 -11.47 -27.82
C VAL A 63 -28.31 -12.16 -27.72
N SER A 64 -28.47 -13.31 -28.37
CA SER A 64 -29.78 -14.00 -28.47
C SER A 64 -30.30 -14.57 -27.15
N SER A 65 -29.41 -14.90 -26.20
CA SER A 65 -29.79 -15.31 -24.85
C SER A 65 -30.22 -14.14 -23.95
N GLY A 66 -29.97 -12.89 -24.35
CA GLY A 66 -30.21 -11.69 -23.57
C GLY A 66 -29.14 -11.40 -22.51
N LEU A 67 -28.02 -12.15 -22.47
CA LEU A 67 -26.92 -11.88 -21.55
C LEU A 67 -26.31 -10.50 -21.78
N LYS A 68 -26.16 -10.08 -23.05
CA LYS A 68 -25.72 -8.73 -23.40
C LYS A 68 -26.53 -7.63 -22.68
N ASP A 69 -27.86 -7.76 -22.70
CA ASP A 69 -28.77 -6.74 -22.16
C ASP A 69 -28.72 -6.69 -20.62
N LEU A 70 -28.23 -7.75 -19.97
CA LEU A 70 -27.97 -7.81 -18.53
C LEU A 70 -26.59 -7.25 -18.13
N GLY A 71 -25.77 -6.84 -19.10
CA GLY A 71 -24.47 -6.23 -18.86
C GLY A 71 -23.27 -7.12 -19.22
N TYR A 72 -23.47 -8.42 -19.53
CA TYR A 72 -22.40 -9.29 -20.02
C TYR A 72 -21.99 -8.85 -21.43
N ASN A 73 -21.10 -7.85 -21.49
CA ASN A 73 -20.88 -7.10 -22.72
C ASN A 73 -19.45 -7.19 -23.27
N ILE A 74 -18.58 -7.99 -22.66
CA ILE A 74 -17.21 -8.23 -23.14
C ILE A 74 -17.04 -9.69 -23.57
N VAL A 75 -16.55 -9.91 -24.79
CA VAL A 75 -16.10 -11.21 -25.32
C VAL A 75 -14.58 -11.27 -25.21
N TRP A 76 -14.06 -12.03 -24.25
CA TRP A 76 -12.62 -12.19 -24.02
C TRP A 76 -12.05 -13.36 -24.82
N ILE A 77 -10.99 -13.10 -25.57
CA ILE A 77 -10.21 -14.08 -26.32
C ILE A 77 -8.93 -14.37 -25.52
N ASP A 78 -8.91 -15.52 -24.85
CA ASP A 78 -7.87 -15.94 -23.91
C ASP A 78 -6.67 -16.62 -24.60
N GLY A 79 -5.74 -17.17 -23.81
CA GLY A 79 -4.53 -17.84 -24.26
C GLY A 79 -4.78 -18.91 -25.33
N GLY A 80 -3.86 -18.98 -26.31
CA GLY A 80 -3.90 -19.93 -27.42
C GLY A 80 -4.33 -19.33 -28.77
N TRP A 81 -4.73 -18.04 -28.81
CA TRP A 81 -5.05 -17.32 -30.05
C TRP A 81 -3.78 -17.00 -30.87
N TRP A 82 -2.65 -16.81 -30.17
CA TRP A 82 -1.33 -16.51 -30.72
C TRP A 82 -0.27 -17.46 -30.18
N THR A 83 0.58 -17.97 -31.07
CA THR A 83 1.61 -18.99 -30.77
C THR A 83 3.03 -18.42 -30.70
N GLY A 84 3.19 -17.10 -30.72
CA GLY A 84 4.49 -16.42 -30.69
C GLY A 84 5.10 -15.89 -31.99
N PRO A 85 4.66 -16.24 -33.23
CA PRO A 85 5.32 -15.73 -34.43
C PRO A 85 5.14 -14.21 -34.58
N ARG A 86 6.23 -13.56 -35.00
CA ARG A 86 6.29 -12.14 -35.34
C ARG A 86 6.86 -11.96 -36.75
N ASP A 87 6.46 -10.90 -37.44
CA ASP A 87 7.04 -10.54 -38.74
C ASP A 87 8.45 -9.91 -38.58
N GLY A 88 9.10 -9.58 -39.70
CA GLY A 88 10.43 -8.96 -39.69
C GLY A 88 10.50 -7.57 -39.05
N SER A 89 9.35 -6.95 -38.75
CA SER A 89 9.25 -5.67 -38.02
C SER A 89 8.83 -5.87 -36.55
N GLY A 90 8.70 -7.12 -36.10
CA GLY A 90 8.31 -7.47 -34.73
C GLY A 90 6.79 -7.48 -34.49
N ASN A 91 5.95 -7.30 -35.51
CA ASN A 91 4.49 -7.30 -35.34
C ASN A 91 3.97 -8.72 -35.13
N ILE A 92 2.95 -8.89 -34.29
CA ILE A 92 2.30 -10.18 -34.05
C ILE A 92 1.67 -10.73 -35.33
N ILE A 93 1.91 -12.02 -35.62
CA ILE A 93 1.24 -12.76 -36.69
C ILE A 93 0.19 -13.68 -36.06
N ALA A 94 -1.09 -13.38 -36.28
CA ALA A 94 -2.19 -14.27 -35.91
C ALA A 94 -2.25 -15.48 -36.86
N ASP A 95 -2.63 -16.65 -36.35
CA ASP A 95 -2.75 -17.88 -37.15
C ASP A 95 -3.86 -17.73 -38.22
N PRO A 96 -3.54 -17.70 -39.53
CA PRO A 96 -4.53 -17.48 -40.58
C PRO A 96 -5.49 -18.66 -40.75
N THR A 97 -5.22 -19.83 -40.16
CA THR A 97 -6.15 -20.96 -40.17
C THR A 97 -7.25 -20.79 -39.10
N LYS A 98 -6.91 -20.20 -37.95
CA LYS A 98 -7.87 -19.89 -36.88
C LYS A 98 -8.60 -18.57 -37.12
N TRP A 99 -7.91 -17.61 -37.74
CA TRP A 99 -8.37 -16.23 -37.94
C TRP A 99 -8.25 -15.83 -39.42
N PRO A 100 -9.02 -16.48 -40.32
CA PRO A 100 -8.87 -16.31 -41.77
C PRO A 100 -9.10 -14.87 -42.24
N ASN A 101 -9.90 -14.07 -41.52
CA ASN A 101 -10.13 -12.66 -41.82
C ASN A 101 -9.33 -11.70 -40.91
N GLY A 102 -8.52 -12.24 -39.99
CA GLY A 102 -7.72 -11.50 -39.02
C GLY A 102 -8.49 -10.96 -37.82
N MET A 103 -7.76 -10.57 -36.78
CA MET A 103 -8.37 -10.17 -35.49
C MET A 103 -9.22 -8.90 -35.58
N ALA A 104 -8.84 -7.91 -36.40
CA ALA A 104 -9.62 -6.68 -36.58
C ALA A 104 -11.02 -6.93 -37.17
N TYR A 105 -11.16 -7.92 -38.06
CA TYR A 105 -12.45 -8.33 -38.59
C TYR A 105 -13.34 -8.90 -37.49
N LEU A 106 -12.79 -9.82 -36.67
CA LEU A 106 -13.52 -10.40 -35.54
C LEU A 106 -13.97 -9.33 -34.54
N VAL A 107 -13.09 -8.39 -34.19
CA VAL A 107 -13.43 -7.27 -33.30
C VAL A 107 -14.55 -6.42 -33.90
N THR A 108 -14.48 -6.11 -35.18
CA THR A 108 -15.55 -5.37 -35.88
C THR A 108 -16.88 -6.12 -35.83
N TYR A 109 -16.86 -7.44 -35.97
CA TYR A 109 -18.06 -8.27 -35.82
C TYR A 109 -18.66 -8.18 -34.42
N ILE A 110 -17.82 -8.34 -33.38
CA ILE A 110 -18.22 -8.21 -31.97
C ILE A 110 -18.82 -6.82 -31.69
N HIS A 111 -18.19 -5.76 -32.19
CA HIS A 111 -18.71 -4.39 -32.08
C HIS A 111 -20.05 -4.19 -32.78
N ASN A 112 -20.23 -4.76 -33.98
CA ASN A 112 -21.50 -4.70 -34.72
C ASN A 112 -22.63 -5.45 -34.00
N ALA A 113 -22.31 -6.47 -33.21
CA ALA A 113 -23.24 -7.13 -32.29
C ALA A 113 -23.54 -6.28 -31.04
N GLY A 114 -22.88 -5.13 -30.87
CA GLY A 114 -22.99 -4.21 -29.74
C GLY A 114 -22.30 -4.73 -28.48
N LEU A 115 -21.29 -5.59 -28.64
CA LEU A 115 -20.43 -6.11 -27.57
C LEU A 115 -19.04 -5.46 -27.69
N LYS A 116 -18.23 -5.57 -26.65
CA LYS A 116 -16.82 -5.20 -26.58
C LYS A 116 -15.94 -6.44 -26.74
N ALA A 117 -14.71 -6.26 -27.23
CA ALA A 117 -13.76 -7.35 -27.42
C ALA A 117 -12.57 -7.24 -26.44
N GLY A 118 -12.23 -8.34 -25.78
CA GLY A 118 -11.04 -8.48 -24.94
C GLY A 118 -9.99 -9.41 -25.57
N ILE A 119 -8.71 -9.13 -25.37
CA ILE A 119 -7.59 -9.97 -25.84
C ILE A 119 -6.69 -10.41 -24.68
N TYR A 120 -5.78 -11.34 -24.96
CA TYR A 120 -4.84 -11.91 -24.01
C TYR A 120 -3.38 -11.73 -24.47
N THR A 121 -2.47 -11.45 -23.54
CA THR A 121 -1.02 -11.60 -23.71
C THR A 121 -0.38 -11.98 -22.37
N ASP A 122 0.96 -12.07 -22.32
CA ASP A 122 1.76 -12.27 -21.11
C ASP A 122 2.73 -11.11 -20.91
N ALA A 123 3.02 -10.79 -19.65
CA ALA A 123 4.01 -9.76 -19.32
C ALA A 123 5.44 -10.20 -19.64
N GLY A 124 5.76 -11.50 -19.65
CA GLY A 124 7.08 -11.97 -20.05
C GLY A 124 7.27 -12.07 -21.57
N ALA A 125 8.45 -12.52 -22.00
CA ALA A 125 8.80 -12.72 -23.41
C ALA A 125 8.06 -13.92 -24.02
N THR A 126 7.64 -14.87 -23.20
CA THR A 126 6.81 -16.02 -23.59
C THR A 126 5.57 -16.13 -22.70
N GLY A 127 4.44 -16.52 -23.26
CA GLY A 127 3.21 -16.79 -22.52
C GLY A 127 3.15 -18.20 -21.97
N CYS A 128 2.05 -18.51 -21.27
CA CYS A 128 1.78 -19.87 -20.78
C CYS A 128 1.87 -20.91 -21.91
N GLY A 129 2.51 -22.05 -21.63
CA GLY A 129 2.72 -23.11 -22.63
C GLY A 129 3.70 -22.73 -23.76
N ASN A 130 4.59 -21.77 -23.54
CA ASN A 130 5.51 -21.19 -24.55
C ASN A 130 4.78 -20.49 -25.71
N ALA A 131 3.59 -19.94 -25.45
CA ALA A 131 2.91 -19.04 -26.37
C ALA A 131 3.68 -17.71 -26.51
N GLY A 132 3.20 -16.81 -27.35
CA GLY A 132 3.80 -15.48 -27.46
C GLY A 132 3.59 -14.64 -26.19
N GLY A 133 4.61 -13.87 -25.80
CA GLY A 133 4.55 -12.86 -24.75
C GLY A 133 4.96 -11.47 -25.26
N SER A 134 4.67 -10.43 -24.47
CA SER A 134 4.83 -9.03 -24.89
C SER A 134 6.06 -8.33 -24.32
N GLU A 135 6.90 -8.97 -23.49
CA GLU A 135 8.14 -8.35 -23.01
C GLU A 135 9.05 -7.92 -24.18
N GLY A 136 9.62 -6.72 -24.07
CA GLY A 136 10.40 -6.10 -25.15
C GLY A 136 9.56 -5.47 -26.27
N HIS A 137 8.24 -5.73 -26.31
CA HIS A 137 7.32 -5.26 -27.33
C HIS A 137 6.06 -4.56 -26.79
N TYR A 138 5.95 -4.27 -25.48
CA TYR A 138 4.74 -3.72 -24.87
C TYR A 138 4.07 -2.60 -25.68
N GLN A 139 4.82 -1.53 -26.03
CA GLN A 139 4.23 -0.42 -26.79
C GLN A 139 3.77 -0.84 -28.19
N GLN A 140 4.53 -1.69 -28.88
CA GLN A 140 4.18 -2.19 -30.20
C GLN A 140 2.92 -3.07 -30.16
N ASP A 141 2.83 -3.94 -29.17
CA ASP A 141 1.71 -4.87 -29.01
C ASP A 141 0.45 -4.10 -28.58
N MET A 142 0.54 -3.17 -27.62
CA MET A 142 -0.59 -2.32 -27.24
C MET A 142 -1.09 -1.45 -28.41
N ASN A 143 -0.19 -0.94 -29.26
CA ASN A 143 -0.56 -0.26 -30.50
C ASN A 143 -1.31 -1.19 -31.45
N THR A 144 -0.86 -2.44 -31.57
CA THR A 144 -1.48 -3.45 -32.43
C THR A 144 -2.89 -3.81 -31.95
N PHE A 145 -3.06 -4.08 -30.65
CA PHE A 145 -4.36 -4.39 -30.06
C PHE A 145 -5.34 -3.21 -30.18
N ALA A 146 -4.86 -2.00 -29.95
CA ALA A 146 -5.65 -0.79 -30.13
C ALA A 146 -6.08 -0.57 -31.58
N ALA A 147 -5.17 -0.81 -32.54
CA ALA A 147 -5.44 -0.68 -33.98
C ALA A 147 -6.42 -1.75 -34.48
N TRP A 148 -6.39 -2.96 -33.92
CA TRP A 148 -7.40 -3.99 -34.16
C TRP A 148 -8.76 -3.67 -33.51
N GLY A 149 -8.80 -2.73 -32.58
CA GLY A 149 -10.03 -2.23 -31.95
C GLY A 149 -10.39 -2.91 -30.64
N PHE A 150 -9.51 -3.68 -30.01
CA PHE A 150 -9.81 -4.30 -28.72
C PHE A 150 -10.16 -3.25 -27.65
N ASP A 151 -11.05 -3.60 -26.72
CA ASP A 151 -11.56 -2.76 -25.65
C ASP A 151 -11.01 -3.15 -24.28
N ALA A 152 -10.37 -4.32 -24.20
CA ALA A 152 -9.87 -4.88 -22.96
C ALA A 152 -8.67 -5.81 -23.23
N ILE A 153 -7.79 -5.94 -22.24
CA ILE A 153 -6.64 -6.83 -22.30
C ILE A 153 -6.43 -7.51 -20.95
N LYS A 154 -6.25 -8.84 -20.99
CA LYS A 154 -5.76 -9.67 -19.90
C LYS A 154 -4.28 -9.91 -20.12
N VAL A 155 -3.48 -9.63 -19.10
CA VAL A 155 -2.02 -9.78 -19.16
C VAL A 155 -1.59 -10.78 -18.10
N ASP A 156 -1.11 -11.92 -18.56
CA ASP A 156 -0.70 -13.08 -17.76
C ASP A 156 0.75 -12.97 -17.27
N TRP A 157 1.19 -13.96 -16.49
CA TRP A 157 2.45 -13.91 -15.75
C TRP A 157 3.32 -15.17 -15.89
N CYS A 158 3.01 -16.08 -16.81
CA CYS A 158 3.82 -17.29 -17.01
C CYS A 158 5.26 -16.95 -17.39
N GLY A 159 5.47 -16.07 -18.38
CA GLY A 159 6.79 -15.61 -18.78
C GLY A 159 7.45 -14.78 -17.71
N GLY A 160 6.72 -13.80 -17.17
CA GLY A 160 7.22 -12.92 -16.12
C GLY A 160 7.72 -13.68 -14.89
N ARG A 161 7.01 -14.76 -14.51
CA ARG A 161 7.44 -15.69 -13.46
C ARG A 161 8.71 -16.46 -13.84
N ASN A 162 8.78 -17.01 -15.05
CA ASN A 162 9.95 -17.77 -15.52
C ASN A 162 11.22 -16.90 -15.58
N GLU A 163 11.04 -15.62 -15.90
CA GLU A 163 12.11 -14.63 -16.01
C GLU A 163 12.48 -13.97 -14.67
N GLY A 164 11.67 -14.20 -13.63
CA GLY A 164 11.87 -13.59 -12.31
C GLY A 164 11.65 -12.08 -12.29
N LEU A 165 10.76 -11.57 -13.16
CA LEU A 165 10.42 -10.16 -13.22
C LEU A 165 9.76 -9.68 -11.93
N ASN A 166 9.81 -8.37 -11.69
CA ASN A 166 8.99 -7.74 -10.66
C ASN A 166 7.60 -7.40 -11.24
N PRO A 167 6.50 -7.98 -10.70
CA PRO A 167 5.14 -7.74 -11.18
C PRO A 167 4.76 -6.26 -11.25
N LYS A 168 5.02 -5.50 -10.17
CA LYS A 168 4.66 -4.08 -10.11
C LYS A 168 5.33 -3.29 -11.23
N ILE A 169 6.62 -3.52 -11.48
CA ILE A 169 7.36 -2.82 -12.54
C ILE A 169 6.84 -3.21 -13.92
N ALA A 170 6.72 -4.51 -14.19
CA ALA A 170 6.31 -5.01 -15.50
C ALA A 170 4.88 -4.56 -15.85
N TYR A 171 3.93 -4.70 -14.92
CA TYR A 171 2.56 -4.27 -15.15
C TYR A 171 2.39 -2.75 -15.22
N THR A 172 3.20 -1.97 -14.50
CA THR A 172 3.23 -0.51 -14.69
C THR A 172 3.68 -0.17 -16.11
N ALA A 173 4.73 -0.82 -16.62
CA ALA A 173 5.19 -0.60 -17.99
C ALA A 173 4.15 -1.00 -19.05
N VAL A 174 3.42 -2.09 -18.82
CA VAL A 174 2.28 -2.50 -19.67
C VAL A 174 1.15 -1.46 -19.61
N SER A 175 0.79 -0.98 -18.42
CA SER A 175 -0.23 0.05 -18.23
C SER A 175 0.14 1.36 -18.94
N ASP A 176 1.39 1.81 -18.80
CA ASP A 176 1.91 2.98 -19.51
C ASP A 176 1.85 2.80 -21.03
N ALA A 177 2.22 1.62 -21.54
CA ALA A 177 2.13 1.31 -22.96
C ALA A 177 0.67 1.32 -23.47
N LEU A 178 -0.25 0.81 -22.65
CA LEU A 178 -1.69 0.79 -22.93
C LEU A 178 -2.25 2.21 -23.01
N LEU A 179 -1.90 3.07 -22.05
CA LEU A 179 -2.32 4.47 -22.04
C LEU A 179 -1.76 5.28 -23.21
N ASN A 180 -0.52 4.97 -23.62
CA ASN A 180 0.18 5.68 -24.69
C ASN A 180 -0.01 5.03 -26.07
N ASN A 181 -0.98 4.13 -26.23
CA ASN A 181 -1.20 3.49 -27.53
C ASN A 181 -1.50 4.53 -28.62
N SER A 182 -0.96 4.28 -29.82
CA SER A 182 -0.98 5.24 -30.93
C SER A 182 -2.38 5.57 -31.46
N SER A 183 -3.38 4.74 -31.16
CA SER A 183 -4.78 4.98 -31.55
C SER A 183 -5.54 5.82 -30.52
N GLY A 184 -4.94 6.07 -29.34
CA GLY A 184 -5.61 6.74 -28.21
C GLY A 184 -6.81 5.97 -27.66
N ARG A 185 -6.90 4.67 -27.94
CA ARG A 185 -8.05 3.83 -27.57
C ARG A 185 -7.92 3.42 -26.11
N ALA A 186 -8.87 3.81 -25.27
CA ALA A 186 -8.89 3.34 -23.89
C ALA A 186 -9.27 1.85 -23.84
N MET A 187 -8.52 1.06 -23.07
CA MET A 187 -8.73 -0.38 -22.93
C MET A 187 -8.69 -0.77 -21.45
N ILE A 188 -9.60 -1.64 -21.03
CA ILE A 188 -9.61 -2.22 -19.68
C ILE A 188 -8.36 -3.09 -19.51
N LEU A 189 -7.65 -2.97 -18.38
CA LEU A 189 -6.51 -3.82 -18.05
C LEU A 189 -6.83 -4.77 -16.90
N ASN A 190 -6.68 -6.08 -17.15
CA ASN A 190 -6.75 -7.15 -16.15
C ASN A 190 -5.34 -7.73 -15.90
N LEU A 191 -4.89 -7.72 -14.64
CA LEU A 191 -3.63 -8.31 -14.21
C LEU A 191 -3.83 -9.76 -13.79
N CYS A 192 -3.11 -10.71 -14.40
CA CYS A 192 -3.26 -12.14 -14.15
C CYS A 192 -1.95 -12.75 -13.64
N ASN A 193 -1.47 -12.32 -12.46
CA ASN A 193 -0.25 -12.84 -11.83
C ASN A 193 -0.44 -13.72 -10.60
N TRP A 194 -1.69 -14.06 -10.25
CA TRP A 194 -2.01 -15.01 -9.19
C TRP A 194 -1.35 -14.63 -7.85
N SER A 195 -1.71 -13.49 -7.25
CA SER A 195 -0.96 -12.83 -6.15
C SER A 195 -0.47 -13.75 -5.02
N SER A 196 -1.21 -14.81 -4.65
CA SER A 196 -0.78 -15.81 -3.66
C SER A 196 0.45 -16.66 -4.05
N MET A 197 0.89 -16.60 -5.31
CA MET A 197 1.97 -17.42 -5.88
C MET A 197 3.15 -16.60 -6.43
N SER A 198 3.04 -15.27 -6.57
CA SER A 198 4.03 -14.44 -7.29
C SER A 198 4.92 -13.55 -6.40
N SER A 199 4.91 -13.73 -5.07
CA SER A 199 5.73 -12.97 -4.09
C SER A 199 5.53 -11.46 -4.01
N ASN A 200 4.62 -10.89 -4.81
CA ASN A 200 4.15 -9.52 -4.72
C ASN A 200 2.63 -9.49 -4.91
N ASP A 201 2.00 -8.68 -4.07
CA ASP A 201 0.59 -8.71 -3.79
C ASP A 201 -0.16 -7.65 -4.62
N SER A 202 -0.89 -8.08 -5.65
CA SER A 202 -1.48 -7.19 -6.67
C SER A 202 -2.45 -6.15 -6.12
N TRP A 203 -3.07 -6.40 -4.97
CA TRP A 203 -3.96 -5.44 -4.30
C TRP A 203 -3.24 -4.18 -3.80
N GLU A 204 -1.90 -4.19 -3.70
CA GLU A 204 -1.12 -3.02 -3.27
C GLU A 204 -0.88 -1.99 -4.38
N TYR A 205 -0.79 -2.44 -5.64
CA TYR A 205 -0.47 -1.58 -6.79
C TYR A 205 -1.56 -1.57 -7.87
N GLY A 206 -2.34 -2.65 -7.96
CA GLY A 206 -3.47 -2.82 -8.87
C GLY A 206 -4.38 -1.60 -8.96
N PRO A 207 -4.86 -1.01 -7.84
CA PRO A 207 -5.73 0.17 -7.85
C PRO A 207 -5.21 1.38 -8.63
N TYR A 208 -3.89 1.47 -8.81
CA TYR A 208 -3.24 2.59 -9.50
C TYR A 208 -2.74 2.22 -10.91
N THR A 209 -2.76 0.93 -11.26
CA THR A 209 -2.15 0.42 -12.50
C THR A 209 -3.14 -0.22 -13.45
N ALA A 210 -4.29 -0.71 -12.97
CA ALA A 210 -5.20 -1.55 -13.75
C ALA A 210 -6.65 -1.45 -13.27
N ASN A 211 -7.55 -2.03 -14.05
CA ASN A 211 -8.98 -2.08 -13.72
C ASN A 211 -9.36 -3.31 -12.89
N SER A 212 -8.55 -4.35 -12.91
CA SER A 212 -8.73 -5.50 -12.02
C SER A 212 -7.46 -6.34 -11.92
N TRP A 213 -7.38 -7.18 -10.89
CA TRP A 213 -6.27 -8.11 -10.70
C TRP A 213 -6.72 -9.42 -10.07
N ARG A 214 -6.18 -10.52 -10.59
CA ARG A 214 -6.38 -11.86 -10.07
C ARG A 214 -5.81 -11.96 -8.66
N THR A 215 -6.66 -12.34 -7.70
CA THR A 215 -6.29 -12.42 -6.27
C THR A 215 -5.76 -13.80 -5.86
N ALA A 216 -6.02 -14.83 -6.66
CA ALA A 216 -5.56 -16.21 -6.44
C ALA A 216 -5.13 -16.86 -7.77
N GLY A 217 -4.63 -18.10 -7.67
CA GLY A 217 -4.51 -19.00 -8.82
C GLY A 217 -5.85 -19.28 -9.49
N ASP A 218 -5.83 -20.09 -10.56
CA ASP A 218 -7.05 -20.38 -11.31
C ASP A 218 -8.05 -21.18 -10.47
N ILE A 219 -9.36 -20.95 -10.67
CA ILE A 219 -10.45 -21.67 -9.98
C ILE A 219 -10.54 -23.17 -10.33
N GLY A 220 -9.54 -23.71 -11.00
CA GLY A 220 -9.46 -25.09 -11.46
C GLY A 220 -8.50 -25.21 -12.63
N THR A 221 -8.62 -26.29 -13.39
CA THR A 221 -8.02 -26.46 -14.70
C THR A 221 -9.10 -26.41 -15.77
N ASN A 222 -8.72 -26.26 -17.04
CA ASN A 222 -9.64 -26.19 -18.19
C ASN A 222 -10.56 -27.42 -18.32
N SER A 223 -10.31 -28.48 -17.55
CA SER A 223 -11.08 -29.72 -17.53
C SER A 223 -11.38 -30.25 -16.13
N SER A 224 -11.18 -29.49 -15.04
CA SER A 224 -11.49 -29.92 -13.67
C SER A 224 -11.48 -28.78 -12.65
N THR A 225 -12.54 -28.65 -11.86
CA THR A 225 -12.59 -27.85 -10.63
C THR A 225 -13.16 -28.67 -9.45
N ASN A 226 -13.24 -28.08 -8.26
CA ASN A 226 -14.03 -28.56 -7.13
C ASN A 226 -14.34 -27.39 -6.19
N TRP A 227 -15.25 -27.59 -5.23
CA TRP A 227 -15.64 -26.56 -4.27
C TRP A 227 -14.47 -25.95 -3.48
N GLY A 228 -13.42 -26.72 -3.19
CA GLY A 228 -12.23 -26.23 -2.49
C GLY A 228 -11.44 -25.18 -3.29
N TYR A 229 -11.37 -25.29 -4.61
CA TYR A 229 -10.77 -24.25 -5.46
C TYR A 229 -11.61 -22.97 -5.44
N ILE A 230 -12.94 -23.09 -5.56
CA ILE A 230 -13.85 -21.94 -5.46
C ILE A 230 -13.67 -21.21 -4.13
N MET A 231 -13.57 -21.96 -3.03
CA MET A 231 -13.35 -21.38 -1.70
C MET A 231 -11.96 -20.75 -1.54
N THR A 232 -10.93 -21.34 -2.13
CA THR A 232 -9.58 -20.74 -2.11
C THR A 232 -9.58 -19.37 -2.78
N ASN A 233 -10.24 -19.25 -3.93
CA ASN A 233 -10.36 -17.98 -4.66
C ASN A 233 -11.25 -16.98 -3.92
N PHE A 234 -12.39 -17.44 -3.38
CA PHE A 234 -13.25 -16.60 -2.54
C PHE A 234 -12.48 -16.00 -1.36
N ASP A 235 -11.78 -16.84 -0.59
CA ASP A 235 -11.07 -16.42 0.61
C ASP A 235 -9.92 -15.45 0.28
N SER A 236 -9.17 -15.72 -0.79
CA SER A 236 -8.09 -14.84 -1.24
C SER A 236 -8.61 -13.48 -1.72
N ASN A 237 -9.77 -13.46 -2.37
CA ASN A 237 -10.38 -12.22 -2.85
C ASN A 237 -10.99 -11.40 -1.71
N ALA A 238 -11.68 -12.08 -0.79
CA ALA A 238 -12.28 -11.49 0.40
C ALA A 238 -11.25 -11.03 1.43
N ALA A 239 -9.97 -11.39 1.27
CA ALA A 239 -8.89 -10.90 2.11
C ALA A 239 -8.66 -9.40 1.94
N HIS A 240 -8.92 -8.82 0.76
CA HIS A 240 -8.53 -7.42 0.45
C HIS A 240 -9.68 -6.49 -0.01
N PRO A 241 -10.86 -6.46 0.65
CA PRO A 241 -11.98 -5.59 0.26
C PRO A 241 -11.61 -4.09 0.20
N GLY A 242 -10.59 -3.65 0.95
CA GLY A 242 -10.12 -2.26 0.92
C GLY A 242 -9.47 -1.81 -0.39
N SER A 243 -8.98 -2.74 -1.21
CA SER A 243 -8.41 -2.44 -2.54
C SER A 243 -9.45 -2.49 -3.65
N ASN A 244 -10.68 -2.91 -3.34
CA ASN A 244 -11.79 -2.97 -4.29
C ASN A 244 -12.54 -1.63 -4.31
N GLY A 245 -12.94 -1.15 -5.49
CA GLY A 245 -13.74 0.05 -5.62
C GLY A 245 -14.00 0.47 -7.07
N PRO A 246 -14.83 1.50 -7.30
CA PRO A 246 -15.13 2.00 -8.64
C PRO A 246 -13.86 2.23 -9.48
N GLY A 247 -13.74 1.48 -10.57
CA GLY A 247 -12.62 1.55 -11.50
C GLY A 247 -11.56 0.46 -11.33
N HIS A 248 -11.52 -0.22 -10.18
CA HIS A 248 -10.46 -1.15 -9.80
C HIS A 248 -10.96 -2.31 -8.92
N TRP A 249 -10.93 -3.54 -9.46
CA TRP A 249 -11.66 -4.68 -8.89
C TRP A 249 -10.75 -5.85 -8.53
N ASN A 250 -10.95 -6.41 -7.33
CA ASN A 250 -10.39 -7.71 -6.99
C ASN A 250 -11.08 -8.79 -7.88
N ASP A 251 -10.27 -9.60 -8.55
CA ASP A 251 -10.72 -10.63 -9.48
C ASP A 251 -10.47 -12.04 -8.90
N PRO A 252 -11.53 -12.72 -8.41
CA PRO A 252 -11.46 -14.08 -7.90
C PRO A 252 -11.46 -15.14 -9.02
N ASP A 253 -11.25 -14.74 -10.28
CA ASP A 253 -11.35 -15.56 -11.49
C ASP A 253 -12.80 -15.85 -11.92
N TYR A 254 -12.96 -16.63 -12.99
CA TYR A 254 -14.23 -16.84 -13.70
C TYR A 254 -15.39 -17.39 -12.86
N LEU A 255 -16.61 -17.16 -13.36
CA LEU A 255 -17.84 -17.82 -12.94
C LEU A 255 -18.04 -19.12 -13.71
N LEU A 256 -18.42 -20.16 -12.98
CA LEU A 256 -18.87 -21.43 -13.55
C LEU A 256 -20.38 -21.54 -13.35
N ALA A 257 -21.11 -21.98 -14.38
CA ALA A 257 -22.54 -22.21 -14.28
C ALA A 257 -22.84 -23.71 -14.11
N HIS A 258 -22.10 -24.60 -14.80
CA HIS A 258 -21.71 -25.96 -14.39
C HIS A 258 -21.01 -26.76 -15.54
N GLN A 259 -19.72 -27.10 -15.39
CA GLN A 259 -19.07 -28.32 -15.90
C GLN A 259 -17.71 -28.57 -15.22
N VAL A 260 -17.50 -29.84 -14.89
CA VAL A 260 -16.39 -30.46 -14.14
C VAL A 260 -16.17 -29.98 -12.70
N GLY A 261 -17.03 -30.45 -11.78
CA GLY A 261 -16.63 -30.67 -10.39
C GLY A 261 -17.33 -29.84 -9.30
N ILE A 262 -18.26 -28.95 -9.68
CA ILE A 262 -19.23 -28.33 -8.75
C ILE A 262 -20.67 -28.52 -9.24
N THR A 263 -21.63 -28.46 -8.32
CA THR A 263 -23.08 -28.57 -8.61
C THR A 263 -23.69 -27.23 -9.03
N ASP A 264 -24.86 -27.22 -9.69
CA ASP A 264 -25.63 -25.99 -9.97
C ASP A 264 -25.89 -25.19 -8.68
N TYR A 265 -26.08 -25.88 -7.56
CA TYR A 265 -26.29 -25.26 -6.26
C TYR A 265 -25.03 -24.55 -5.73
N GLU A 266 -23.86 -25.18 -5.88
CA GLU A 266 -22.57 -24.55 -5.56
C GLU A 266 -22.25 -23.40 -6.54
N ALA A 267 -22.63 -23.51 -7.82
CA ALA A 267 -22.52 -22.42 -8.79
C ALA A 267 -23.40 -21.22 -8.40
N GLN A 268 -24.63 -21.47 -7.91
CA GLN A 268 -25.49 -20.43 -7.34
C GLN A 268 -24.82 -19.72 -6.15
N SER A 269 -24.19 -20.50 -5.25
CA SER A 269 -23.41 -19.96 -4.15
C SER A 269 -22.20 -19.16 -4.64
N GLN A 270 -21.44 -19.65 -5.62
CA GLN A 270 -20.32 -18.93 -6.23
C GLN A 270 -20.78 -17.58 -6.80
N PHE A 271 -21.84 -17.57 -7.61
CA PHE A 271 -22.38 -16.36 -8.22
C PHE A 271 -22.78 -15.32 -7.16
N SER A 272 -23.43 -15.78 -6.08
CA SER A 272 -23.78 -14.93 -4.94
C SER A 272 -22.56 -14.32 -4.26
N LEU A 273 -21.53 -15.13 -4.01
CA LEU A 273 -20.32 -14.70 -3.32
C LEU A 273 -19.49 -13.71 -4.17
N TRP A 274 -19.39 -13.94 -5.48
CA TRP A 274 -18.70 -13.03 -6.41
C TRP A 274 -19.43 -11.67 -6.46
N ALA A 275 -20.76 -11.69 -6.55
CA ALA A 275 -21.58 -10.48 -6.53
C ALA A 275 -21.47 -9.71 -5.20
N MET A 276 -21.39 -10.42 -4.06
CA MET A 276 -21.14 -9.82 -2.76
C MET A 276 -19.76 -9.15 -2.70
N MET A 277 -18.75 -9.66 -3.40
CA MET A 277 -17.41 -9.07 -3.43
C MET A 277 -17.25 -7.90 -4.41
N SER A 278 -18.26 -7.59 -5.24
CA SER A 278 -18.14 -6.63 -6.35
C SER A 278 -16.99 -7.02 -7.28
N SER A 279 -17.03 -8.24 -7.78
CA SER A 279 -15.96 -8.83 -8.60
C SER A 279 -16.40 -8.91 -10.06
N PRO A 280 -15.46 -8.90 -11.03
CA PRO A 280 -15.83 -9.10 -12.43
C PRO A 280 -16.63 -10.39 -12.63
N LEU A 281 -17.81 -10.28 -13.25
CA LEU A 281 -18.67 -11.44 -13.51
C LEU A 281 -18.39 -11.97 -14.92
N ILE A 282 -17.31 -12.74 -15.05
CA ILE A 282 -16.89 -13.33 -16.33
C ILE A 282 -17.27 -14.80 -16.38
N ILE A 283 -18.21 -15.15 -17.25
CA ILE A 283 -18.60 -16.54 -17.49
C ILE A 283 -17.45 -17.27 -18.17
N GLY A 284 -16.97 -18.36 -17.56
CA GLY A 284 -15.85 -19.14 -18.09
C GLY A 284 -16.25 -20.32 -18.98
N GLU A 285 -17.54 -20.66 -19.11
CA GLU A 285 -17.99 -21.89 -19.78
C GLU A 285 -18.71 -21.64 -21.11
N ASP A 286 -18.92 -22.68 -21.92
CA ASP A 286 -19.65 -22.56 -23.19
C ASP A 286 -21.15 -22.31 -22.98
N ILE A 287 -21.55 -21.04 -23.06
CA ILE A 287 -22.94 -20.60 -22.88
C ILE A 287 -23.92 -21.21 -23.89
N ARG A 288 -23.44 -21.75 -25.02
CA ARG A 288 -24.27 -22.44 -26.02
C ARG A 288 -24.78 -23.79 -25.52
N ALA A 289 -24.07 -24.37 -24.55
CA ALA A 289 -24.39 -25.65 -23.95
C ALA A 289 -25.12 -25.52 -22.60
N PHE A 290 -25.43 -24.30 -22.17
CA PHE A 290 -26.10 -24.07 -20.89
C PHE A 290 -27.52 -24.66 -20.88
N THR A 291 -27.83 -25.39 -19.82
CA THR A 291 -29.19 -25.75 -19.44
C THR A 291 -29.95 -24.51 -18.96
N THR A 292 -31.27 -24.63 -18.83
CA THR A 292 -32.10 -23.57 -18.27
C THR A 292 -31.69 -23.20 -16.84
N ALA A 293 -31.28 -24.17 -16.01
CA ALA A 293 -30.85 -23.90 -14.64
C ALA A 293 -29.57 -23.04 -14.62
N GLN A 294 -28.56 -23.43 -15.38
CA GLN A 294 -27.30 -22.71 -15.53
C GLN A 294 -27.52 -21.28 -16.07
N MET A 295 -28.37 -21.15 -17.09
CA MET A 295 -28.71 -19.85 -17.65
C MET A 295 -29.47 -18.97 -16.64
N ASN A 296 -30.34 -19.54 -15.80
CA ASN A 296 -31.05 -18.79 -14.77
C ASN A 296 -30.12 -18.26 -13.67
N ILE A 297 -29.05 -18.99 -13.32
CA ILE A 297 -28.04 -18.53 -12.36
C ILE A 297 -27.41 -17.22 -12.84
N VAL A 298 -26.83 -17.23 -14.04
CA VAL A 298 -26.13 -16.06 -14.60
C VAL A 298 -27.08 -14.95 -15.10
N LYS A 299 -28.39 -15.19 -15.14
CA LYS A 299 -29.40 -14.18 -15.51
C LYS A 299 -30.15 -13.58 -14.33
N ASN A 300 -29.79 -13.92 -13.08
CA ASN A 300 -30.48 -13.37 -11.92
C ASN A 300 -30.19 -11.87 -11.76
N ILE A 301 -31.13 -11.04 -12.22
CA ILE A 301 -31.03 -9.58 -12.23
C ILE A 301 -30.89 -8.96 -10.84
N GLU A 302 -31.38 -9.62 -9.79
CA GLU A 302 -31.33 -9.08 -8.44
C GLU A 302 -29.94 -9.26 -7.83
N VAL A 303 -29.31 -10.42 -8.09
CA VAL A 303 -27.93 -10.68 -7.69
C VAL A 303 -26.96 -9.82 -8.51
N ILE A 304 -27.18 -9.68 -9.81
CA ILE A 304 -26.41 -8.75 -10.67
C ILE A 304 -26.53 -7.32 -10.16
N ALA A 305 -27.71 -6.87 -9.75
CA ALA A 305 -27.89 -5.53 -9.18
C ALA A 305 -27.13 -5.31 -7.87
N ILE A 306 -26.85 -6.37 -7.09
CA ILE A 306 -25.96 -6.28 -5.94
C ILE A 306 -24.52 -6.09 -6.39
N ASP A 307 -24.03 -6.89 -7.34
CA ASP A 307 -22.68 -6.76 -7.91
C ASP A 307 -22.43 -5.36 -8.49
N GLN A 308 -23.40 -4.89 -9.28
CA GLN A 308 -23.37 -3.62 -10.01
C GLN A 308 -23.80 -2.40 -9.17
N ASP A 309 -23.88 -2.53 -7.84
CA ASP A 309 -24.19 -1.37 -6.98
C ASP A 309 -23.10 -0.29 -7.14
N PRO A 310 -23.47 0.97 -7.42
CA PRO A 310 -22.50 2.02 -7.77
C PRO A 310 -21.64 2.49 -6.59
N LEU A 311 -21.92 2.05 -5.36
CA LEU A 311 -21.00 2.27 -4.25
C LEU A 311 -19.71 1.46 -4.43
N GLY A 312 -19.76 0.33 -5.16
CA GLY A 312 -18.59 -0.45 -5.55
C GLY A 312 -17.80 -1.09 -4.40
N VAL A 313 -18.34 -1.08 -3.17
CA VAL A 313 -17.66 -1.68 -2.02
C VAL A 313 -17.85 -3.20 -2.00
N ALA A 314 -16.84 -3.94 -1.56
CA ALA A 314 -16.97 -5.37 -1.35
C ALA A 314 -17.68 -5.68 -0.01
N ALA A 315 -18.33 -6.83 0.08
CA ALA A 315 -18.86 -7.33 1.34
C ALA A 315 -17.72 -7.66 2.33
N ILE A 316 -18.02 -7.51 3.62
CA ILE A 316 -17.15 -7.94 4.71
C ILE A 316 -17.86 -8.95 5.61
N LYS A 317 -17.10 -9.87 6.19
CA LYS A 317 -17.60 -10.85 7.15
C LYS A 317 -17.94 -10.15 8.46
N VAL A 318 -19.17 -10.29 8.93
CA VAL A 318 -19.68 -9.66 10.15
C VAL A 318 -20.03 -10.64 11.27
N ASP A 319 -20.16 -11.94 10.95
CA ASP A 319 -20.27 -13.01 11.95
C ASP A 319 -19.70 -14.32 11.43
N GLU A 320 -19.02 -15.04 12.33
CA GLU A 320 -18.67 -16.47 12.21
C GLU A 320 -18.55 -17.06 13.62
N SER A 321 -19.48 -16.71 14.50
CA SER A 321 -19.53 -17.23 15.88
C SER A 321 -19.60 -18.76 15.95
N THR A 322 -20.16 -19.40 14.92
CA THR A 322 -20.09 -20.83 14.68
C THR A 322 -19.17 -21.11 13.49
N PRO A 323 -18.08 -21.89 13.64
CA PRO A 323 -17.16 -22.17 12.55
C PRO A 323 -17.85 -22.66 11.27
N GLY A 324 -17.54 -22.03 10.14
CA GLY A 324 -18.11 -22.36 8.83
C GLY A 324 -19.52 -21.81 8.57
N LEU A 325 -20.17 -21.16 9.54
CA LEU A 325 -21.43 -20.44 9.32
C LEU A 325 -21.16 -18.94 9.31
N GLN A 326 -21.14 -18.36 8.11
CA GLN A 326 -20.66 -17.00 7.90
C GLN A 326 -21.79 -16.05 7.49
N VAL A 327 -21.82 -14.87 8.11
CA VAL A 327 -22.67 -13.76 7.69
C VAL A 327 -21.79 -12.70 7.04
N TRP A 328 -22.05 -12.40 5.77
CA TRP A 328 -21.38 -11.36 5.02
C TRP A 328 -22.34 -10.19 4.77
N SER A 329 -21.86 -8.97 4.93
CA SER A 329 -22.64 -7.75 4.75
C SER A 329 -21.98 -6.83 3.74
N LYS A 330 -22.73 -6.41 2.73
CA LYS A 330 -22.35 -5.40 1.74
C LYS A 330 -23.20 -4.16 1.94
N LYS A 331 -22.55 -3.02 2.16
CA LYS A 331 -23.24 -1.72 2.14
C LYS A 331 -23.64 -1.40 0.70
N LEU A 332 -24.88 -0.96 0.51
CA LEU A 332 -25.37 -0.53 -0.81
C LEU A 332 -25.38 1.01 -0.86
N ASN A 333 -25.39 1.56 -2.08
CA ASN A 333 -25.35 3.00 -2.30
C ASN A 333 -26.50 3.77 -1.62
N SER A 334 -27.66 3.13 -1.51
CA SER A 334 -28.81 3.71 -0.80
C SER A 334 -28.67 3.54 0.71
N ALA A 335 -28.81 4.65 1.45
CA ALA A 335 -28.81 4.64 2.90
C ALA A 335 -29.86 3.67 3.47
N GLY A 336 -29.50 2.97 4.55
CA GLY A 336 -30.38 2.01 5.19
C GLY A 336 -30.53 0.67 4.47
N GLN A 337 -29.80 0.46 3.36
CA GLN A 337 -29.83 -0.79 2.60
C GLN A 337 -28.54 -1.59 2.79
N ARG A 338 -28.69 -2.91 2.80
CA ARG A 338 -27.58 -3.89 2.83
C ARG A 338 -27.91 -5.06 1.91
N ALA A 339 -26.91 -5.62 1.24
CA ALA A 339 -26.99 -7.01 0.82
C ALA A 339 -26.35 -7.88 1.90
N VAL A 340 -26.93 -9.05 2.16
CA VAL A 340 -26.46 -9.99 3.17
C VAL A 340 -26.38 -11.38 2.55
N ALA A 341 -25.26 -12.07 2.76
CA ALA A 341 -25.13 -13.49 2.43
C ALA A 341 -24.97 -14.30 3.72
N LEU A 342 -25.94 -15.18 3.97
CA LEU A 342 -25.84 -16.24 4.98
C LEU A 342 -25.22 -17.45 4.30
N PHE A 343 -23.92 -17.63 4.49
CA PHE A 343 -23.12 -18.63 3.80
C PHE A 343 -22.74 -19.79 4.72
N ASN A 344 -23.19 -21.00 4.35
CA ASN A 344 -22.87 -22.23 5.06
C ASN A 344 -21.74 -22.98 4.33
N ARG A 345 -20.54 -22.94 4.88
CA ARG A 345 -19.37 -23.70 4.39
C ARG A 345 -19.41 -25.17 4.77
N ASN A 346 -20.23 -25.55 5.75
CA ASN A 346 -20.23 -26.88 6.32
C ASN A 346 -20.93 -27.88 5.39
N SER A 347 -20.66 -29.16 5.63
CA SER A 347 -21.22 -30.30 4.88
C SER A 347 -22.66 -30.68 5.26
N THR A 348 -23.29 -29.90 6.16
CA THR A 348 -24.65 -30.14 6.65
C THR A 348 -25.43 -28.83 6.73
N ALA A 349 -26.74 -28.89 6.50
CA ALA A 349 -27.61 -27.72 6.59
C ALA A 349 -27.65 -27.17 8.03
N ALA A 350 -27.72 -25.85 8.18
CA ALA A 350 -27.75 -25.18 9.47
C ALA A 350 -28.71 -23.99 9.45
N ASN A 351 -29.31 -23.68 10.61
CA ASN A 351 -30.07 -22.44 10.76
C ASN A 351 -29.09 -21.30 11.04
N MET A 352 -29.15 -20.26 10.22
CA MET A 352 -28.31 -19.07 10.33
C MET A 352 -29.17 -17.84 10.55
N THR A 353 -28.65 -16.86 11.29
CA THR A 353 -29.40 -15.67 11.71
C THR A 353 -28.67 -14.39 11.33
N VAL A 354 -29.41 -13.41 10.82
CA VAL A 354 -28.95 -12.01 10.69
C VAL A 354 -29.84 -11.10 11.52
N ASN A 355 -29.24 -10.14 12.21
CA ASN A 355 -29.95 -9.07 12.91
C ASN A 355 -29.44 -7.69 12.48
N ALA A 356 -30.19 -6.63 12.80
CA ALA A 356 -29.90 -5.27 12.36
C ALA A 356 -28.49 -4.83 12.78
N SER A 357 -28.13 -5.05 14.05
CA SER A 357 -26.85 -4.60 14.60
C SER A 357 -25.63 -5.26 13.95
N MET A 358 -25.73 -6.54 13.55
CA MET A 358 -24.64 -7.25 12.84
C MET A 358 -24.25 -6.51 11.55
N VAL A 359 -25.23 -5.97 10.83
CA VAL A 359 -25.04 -5.39 9.50
C VAL A 359 -24.99 -3.86 9.51
N GLY A 360 -24.84 -3.25 10.70
CA GLY A 360 -24.73 -1.80 10.85
C GLY A 360 -26.05 -1.07 10.63
N LEU A 361 -27.16 -1.69 11.00
CA LEU A 361 -28.49 -1.11 10.99
C LEU A 361 -29.10 -1.12 12.40
N ASN A 362 -30.10 -0.28 12.62
CA ASN A 362 -30.96 -0.22 13.81
C ASN A 362 -32.40 -0.57 13.45
N GLY A 363 -33.17 -1.04 14.45
CA GLY A 363 -34.61 -1.23 14.33
C GLY A 363 -35.03 -2.46 13.52
N ILE A 364 -36.11 -2.32 12.76
CA ILE A 364 -36.64 -3.34 11.84
C ILE A 364 -36.21 -3.01 10.41
N PHE A 365 -36.07 -4.04 9.57
CA PHE A 365 -35.73 -3.92 8.16
C PHE A 365 -36.59 -4.88 7.32
N ALA A 366 -36.97 -4.44 6.13
CA ALA A 366 -37.66 -5.28 5.16
C ALA A 366 -36.65 -6.19 4.45
N ILE A 367 -36.99 -7.47 4.29
CA ILE A 367 -36.14 -8.49 3.68
C ILE A 367 -36.74 -8.96 2.36
N ARG A 368 -35.90 -8.98 1.33
CA ARG A 368 -36.14 -9.67 0.07
C ARG A 368 -35.10 -10.77 -0.14
N ASP A 369 -35.55 -11.98 -0.45
CA ASP A 369 -34.69 -13.09 -0.87
C ASP A 369 -34.48 -13.02 -2.38
N LEU A 370 -33.21 -12.93 -2.79
CA LEU A 370 -32.82 -12.63 -4.17
C LEU A 370 -32.85 -13.86 -5.09
N TRP A 371 -32.86 -15.06 -4.52
CA TRP A 371 -32.97 -16.31 -5.30
C TRP A 371 -34.40 -16.82 -5.35
N GLU A 372 -35.18 -16.63 -4.29
CA GLU A 372 -36.62 -16.91 -4.32
C GLU A 372 -37.45 -15.81 -5.00
N HIS A 373 -36.85 -14.64 -5.25
CA HIS A 373 -37.54 -13.45 -5.75
C HIS A 373 -38.73 -13.01 -4.88
N ALA A 374 -38.62 -13.23 -3.57
CA ALA A 374 -39.74 -13.14 -2.64
C ALA A 374 -39.45 -12.19 -1.47
N ASP A 375 -40.42 -11.34 -1.15
CA ASP A 375 -40.38 -10.53 0.06
C ASP A 375 -40.74 -11.40 1.26
N LYS A 376 -39.87 -11.40 2.29
CA LYS A 376 -40.04 -12.23 3.49
C LYS A 376 -40.79 -11.49 4.60
N GLY A 377 -40.92 -10.16 4.50
CA GLY A 377 -41.51 -9.29 5.51
C GLY A 377 -40.48 -8.41 6.23
N THR A 378 -40.90 -7.78 7.33
CA THR A 378 -40.07 -6.87 8.14
C THR A 378 -39.65 -7.52 9.45
N PHE A 379 -38.36 -7.49 9.77
CA PHE A 379 -37.79 -8.17 10.94
C PHE A 379 -36.76 -7.30 11.66
N SER A 380 -36.59 -7.51 12.96
CA SER A 380 -35.38 -7.07 13.69
C SER A 380 -34.27 -8.14 13.67
N SER A 381 -34.67 -9.40 13.46
CA SER A 381 -33.80 -10.57 13.31
C SER A 381 -34.49 -11.60 12.42
N TYR A 382 -33.74 -12.23 11.53
CA TYR A 382 -34.25 -13.23 10.59
C TYR A 382 -33.37 -14.48 10.62
N THR A 383 -34.02 -15.63 10.81
CA THR A 383 -33.36 -16.94 10.86
C THR A 383 -33.90 -17.81 9.74
N VAL A 384 -33.01 -18.46 8.99
CA VAL A 384 -33.37 -19.33 7.87
C VAL A 384 -32.45 -20.55 7.83
N ASN A 385 -32.98 -21.66 7.32
CA ASN A 385 -32.17 -22.85 7.08
C ASN A 385 -31.34 -22.66 5.80
N VAL A 386 -30.02 -22.80 5.92
CA VAL A 386 -29.06 -22.71 4.81
C VAL A 386 -28.48 -24.09 4.56
N PRO A 387 -28.73 -24.70 3.38
CA PRO A 387 -28.16 -26.00 3.03
C PRO A 387 -26.63 -26.03 3.03
N SER A 388 -26.06 -27.24 3.01
CA SER A 388 -24.62 -27.46 2.85
C SER A 388 -24.09 -26.74 1.62
N HIS A 389 -22.96 -26.04 1.74
CA HIS A 389 -22.34 -25.23 0.68
C HIS A 389 -23.28 -24.14 0.09
N GLY A 390 -24.34 -23.80 0.82
CA GLY A 390 -25.41 -22.93 0.37
C GLY A 390 -25.24 -21.47 0.78
N VAL A 391 -25.81 -20.58 -0.03
CA VAL A 391 -25.97 -19.16 0.29
C VAL A 391 -27.45 -18.79 0.23
N VAL A 392 -27.97 -18.22 1.32
CA VAL A 392 -29.18 -17.39 1.26
C VAL A 392 -28.74 -15.94 1.11
N MET A 393 -29.09 -15.33 -0.03
CA MET A 393 -28.71 -13.96 -0.35
C MET A 393 -29.93 -13.04 -0.21
N LEU A 394 -29.80 -12.05 0.64
CA LEU A 394 -30.89 -11.16 1.04
C LEU A 394 -30.55 -9.71 0.69
N LYS A 395 -31.56 -8.94 0.28
CA LYS A 395 -31.51 -7.48 0.32
C LYS A 395 -32.35 -6.98 1.48
N LEU A 396 -31.70 -6.22 2.36
CA LEU A 396 -32.32 -5.54 3.48
C LEU A 396 -32.58 -4.09 3.06
N THR A 397 -33.77 -3.59 3.37
CA THR A 397 -34.19 -2.21 3.09
C THR A 397 -34.90 -1.61 4.29
N GLU A 398 -35.12 -0.29 4.26
CA GLU A 398 -35.83 0.47 5.31
C GLU A 398 -35.14 0.46 6.69
N GLY A 399 -33.91 -0.08 6.77
CA GLY A 399 -33.11 -0.01 7.99
C GLY A 399 -32.67 1.41 8.29
N THR A 400 -32.52 1.73 9.57
CA THR A 400 -31.87 2.99 9.98
C THR A 400 -30.37 2.75 10.12
N GLU A 401 -29.53 3.61 9.55
CA GLU A 401 -28.07 3.48 9.68
C GLU A 401 -27.64 3.46 11.16
N ASN A 402 -26.78 2.51 11.51
CA ASN A 402 -26.15 2.41 12.81
C ASN A 402 -24.64 2.57 12.66
N ASN A 403 -24.21 3.81 12.43
CA ASN A 403 -22.78 4.10 12.34
C ASN A 403 -22.16 4.04 13.73
N LEU A 404 -21.20 3.13 13.91
CA LEU A 404 -20.52 2.95 15.17
C LEU A 404 -19.66 4.18 15.48
N THR A 405 -19.82 4.69 16.70
CA THR A 405 -18.94 5.71 17.29
C THR A 405 -17.81 5.08 18.10
N TYR A 406 -17.91 3.78 18.39
CA TYR A 406 -16.91 3.00 19.10
C TYR A 406 -17.03 1.54 18.67
N TYR A 407 -15.89 0.90 18.35
CA TYR A 407 -15.79 -0.54 18.17
C TYR A 407 -14.46 -1.03 18.75
N ALA A 408 -14.48 -2.17 19.42
CA ALA A 408 -13.26 -2.81 19.90
C ALA A 408 -13.32 -4.33 19.67
N VAL A 409 -12.17 -4.94 19.41
CA VAL A 409 -12.04 -6.39 19.21
C VAL A 409 -10.83 -6.91 20.00
N ASN A 410 -10.98 -8.10 20.59
CA ASN A 410 -9.96 -8.85 21.33
C ASN A 410 -9.30 -9.94 20.43
N PRO A 411 -8.34 -9.58 19.56
CA PRO A 411 -7.50 -10.48 18.79
C PRO A 411 -7.13 -11.78 19.51
N GLY A 412 -7.56 -12.90 18.93
CA GLY A 412 -7.27 -14.24 19.40
C GLY A 412 -8.00 -14.67 20.68
N GLY A 413 -8.94 -13.86 21.19
CA GLY A 413 -9.68 -14.15 22.41
C GLY A 413 -11.19 -14.04 22.28
N SER A 414 -11.88 -14.48 23.33
CA SER A 414 -13.33 -14.27 23.52
C SER A 414 -13.63 -12.81 23.89
N ALA A 415 -14.90 -12.42 23.91
CA ALA A 415 -15.29 -11.06 24.32
C ALA A 415 -14.82 -10.75 25.75
N GLN A 416 -14.24 -9.57 25.96
CA GLN A 416 -13.68 -9.11 27.24
C GLN A 416 -14.04 -7.65 27.47
N GLY A 417 -14.93 -7.37 28.43
CA GLY A 417 -15.41 -6.00 28.65
C GLY A 417 -16.10 -5.43 27.41
N SER A 418 -15.60 -4.28 26.91
CA SER A 418 -16.09 -3.63 25.69
C SER A 418 -15.50 -4.20 24.39
N PHE A 419 -14.54 -5.14 24.48
CA PHE A 419 -13.88 -5.75 23.35
C PHE A 419 -14.67 -6.98 22.88
N ASN A 420 -15.13 -6.97 21.64
CA ASN A 420 -15.82 -8.09 21.01
C ASN A 420 -14.87 -9.28 20.82
N ALA A 421 -15.45 -10.48 20.73
CA ALA A 421 -14.68 -11.67 20.37
C ALA A 421 -14.07 -11.54 18.98
N ASP A 422 -12.94 -12.19 18.75
CA ASP A 422 -12.29 -12.20 17.44
C ASP A 422 -12.99 -13.17 16.47
N THR A 423 -14.07 -12.68 15.85
CA THR A 423 -14.90 -13.39 14.85
C THR A 423 -14.65 -12.92 13.41
N ASN A 424 -13.86 -11.86 13.23
CA ASN A 424 -13.73 -11.13 11.96
C ASN A 424 -12.37 -11.33 11.28
N THR A 425 -11.52 -12.22 11.80
CA THR A 425 -10.22 -12.54 11.19
C THR A 425 -10.34 -13.61 10.11
N VAL A 426 -9.48 -13.49 9.10
CA VAL A 426 -9.37 -14.43 7.98
C VAL A 426 -8.16 -15.36 8.14
N ASP A 427 -7.17 -14.98 8.95
CA ASP A 427 -5.92 -15.74 9.19
C ASP A 427 -5.31 -15.44 10.58
N GLY A 428 -4.38 -16.29 11.03
CA GLY A 428 -3.53 -16.09 12.20
C GLY A 428 -3.78 -17.09 13.32
N ALA A 429 -2.71 -17.52 13.98
CA ALA A 429 -2.76 -18.38 15.16
C ALA A 429 -3.13 -17.56 16.42
N GLN A 430 -3.89 -18.20 17.31
CA GLN A 430 -4.29 -17.65 18.60
C GLN A 430 -3.31 -18.10 19.68
N TYR A 431 -2.86 -17.16 20.50
CA TYR A 431 -1.99 -17.44 21.63
C TYR A 431 -2.57 -16.82 22.89
N TYR A 432 -2.45 -17.54 24.01
CA TYR A 432 -2.91 -17.11 25.32
C TYR A 432 -1.83 -17.31 26.37
N VAL A 433 -1.66 -16.33 27.27
CA VAL A 433 -0.75 -16.41 28.41
C VAL A 433 -1.49 -16.09 29.71
N THR A 434 -1.07 -16.71 30.82
CA THR A 434 -1.64 -16.45 32.16
C THR A 434 -0.86 -15.42 32.96
N ASN A 435 0.29 -14.97 32.46
CA ASN A 435 1.13 -13.96 33.09
C ASN A 435 0.36 -12.64 33.27
N SER A 436 0.63 -11.95 34.39
CA SER A 436 0.15 -10.59 34.57
C SER A 436 0.80 -9.67 33.55
N ILE A 437 0.00 -8.80 32.91
CA ILE A 437 0.50 -7.78 32.00
C ILE A 437 0.63 -6.46 32.75
N ASP A 438 1.83 -5.88 32.75
CA ASP A 438 2.05 -4.53 33.27
C ASP A 438 1.40 -3.50 32.34
N THR A 439 0.32 -2.88 32.83
CA THR A 439 -0.40 -1.80 32.13
C THR A 439 -0.10 -0.43 32.74
N SER A 440 0.82 -0.37 33.70
CA SER A 440 1.24 0.89 34.30
C SER A 440 1.93 1.79 33.26
N GLY A 441 1.61 3.08 33.28
CA GLY A 441 2.14 4.05 32.31
C GLY A 441 1.36 4.16 31.00
N ILE A 442 0.30 3.35 30.79
CA ILE A 442 -0.60 3.48 29.64
C ILE A 442 -1.85 4.25 30.03
N VAL A 443 -2.23 5.25 29.22
CA VAL A 443 -3.49 5.98 29.34
C VAL A 443 -4.58 5.18 28.63
N ASN A 444 -5.73 4.96 29.29
CA ASN A 444 -6.86 4.15 28.79
C ASN A 444 -6.45 2.71 28.36
N PRO A 445 -5.88 1.89 29.27
CA PRO A 445 -5.54 0.51 28.91
C PRO A 445 -6.81 -0.32 28.65
N ALA A 446 -6.73 -1.23 27.67
CA ALA A 446 -7.69 -2.32 27.55
C ALA A 446 -7.70 -3.20 28.81
N PRO A 447 -8.76 -4.01 29.06
CA PRO A 447 -8.73 -5.01 30.13
C PRO A 447 -7.47 -5.89 30.03
N MET A 448 -6.87 -6.26 31.16
CA MET A 448 -5.64 -7.07 31.17
C MET A 448 -5.78 -8.37 30.36
N SER A 449 -6.97 -8.98 30.39
CA SER A 449 -7.28 -10.19 29.62
C SER A 449 -7.17 -9.98 28.11
N VAL A 450 -7.36 -8.76 27.59
CA VAL A 450 -7.13 -8.46 26.17
C VAL A 450 -5.64 -8.58 25.83
N TYR A 451 -4.75 -8.05 26.67
CA TYR A 451 -3.30 -8.19 26.48
C TYR A 451 -2.77 -9.63 26.68
N GLN A 452 -3.53 -10.48 27.36
CA GLN A 452 -3.21 -11.90 27.54
C GLN A 452 -3.59 -12.75 26.33
N ASN A 453 -4.48 -12.25 25.47
CA ASN A 453 -4.80 -12.85 24.18
C ASN A 453 -3.98 -12.17 23.09
N VAL A 454 -3.51 -12.96 22.14
CA VAL A 454 -2.74 -12.48 21.00
C VAL A 454 -3.19 -13.21 19.76
N ARG A 455 -3.42 -12.45 18.69
CA ARG A 455 -3.39 -12.97 17.33
C ARG A 455 -2.01 -12.73 16.74
N SER A 456 -1.38 -13.78 16.24
CA SER A 456 -0.13 -13.69 15.48
C SER A 456 -0.33 -14.32 14.11
N ALA A 457 0.26 -13.73 13.06
CA ALA A 457 0.14 -14.29 11.71
C ALA A 457 0.66 -15.72 11.63
N SER A 458 -0.03 -16.58 10.88
CA SER A 458 0.37 -17.97 10.64
C SER A 458 1.48 -18.06 9.58
N ALA A 459 1.44 -17.19 8.57
CA ALA A 459 2.43 -17.07 7.50
C ALA A 459 3.17 -15.72 7.52
N THR A 460 2.54 -14.65 7.03
CA THR A 460 3.20 -13.35 6.81
C THR A 460 2.37 -12.13 7.22
N SER A 461 1.05 -12.24 7.33
CA SER A 461 0.20 -11.10 7.70
C SER A 461 -1.04 -11.51 8.52
N VAL A 462 -1.64 -10.54 9.18
CA VAL A 462 -2.97 -10.66 9.80
C VAL A 462 -3.73 -9.35 9.55
N GLN A 463 -5.01 -9.45 9.26
CA GLN A 463 -5.81 -8.32 8.81
C GLN A 463 -7.16 -8.27 9.54
N TYR A 464 -7.59 -7.05 9.86
CA TYR A 464 -8.88 -6.76 10.49
C TYR A 464 -9.63 -5.71 9.69
N TYR A 465 -10.93 -5.93 9.51
CA TYR A 465 -11.86 -4.94 8.98
C TYR A 465 -12.85 -4.56 10.06
N ILE A 466 -12.84 -3.28 10.45
CA ILE A 466 -13.73 -2.76 11.48
C ILE A 466 -14.99 -2.21 10.78
N PRO A 467 -16.14 -2.91 10.85
CA PRO A 467 -17.29 -2.64 10.00
C PRO A 467 -18.14 -1.47 10.52
N ASN A 468 -19.18 -1.13 9.76
CA ASN A 468 -20.31 -0.29 10.19
C ASN A 468 -19.90 1.13 10.63
N LEU A 469 -18.91 1.71 9.95
CA LEU A 469 -18.43 3.07 10.19
C LEU A 469 -19.09 4.07 9.22
N GLN A 470 -19.16 5.33 9.64
CA GLN A 470 -19.67 6.39 8.79
C GLN A 470 -18.62 6.75 7.72
N VAL A 471 -18.98 6.58 6.45
CA VAL A 471 -18.13 6.96 5.32
C VAL A 471 -17.75 8.44 5.41
N GLY A 472 -16.47 8.73 5.18
CA GLY A 472 -15.92 10.09 5.21
C GLY A 472 -15.69 10.67 6.61
N SER A 473 -16.03 9.94 7.68
CA SER A 473 -15.79 10.39 9.06
C SER A 473 -14.41 9.99 9.56
N THR A 474 -13.81 10.84 10.39
CA THR A 474 -12.52 10.60 11.03
C THR A 474 -12.67 9.79 12.31
N TYR A 475 -11.80 8.80 12.47
CA TYR A 475 -11.73 7.91 13.62
C TYR A 475 -10.30 7.85 14.17
N THR A 476 -10.18 7.67 15.47
CA THR A 476 -8.94 7.24 16.13
C THR A 476 -8.88 5.73 16.16
N VAL A 477 -7.83 5.14 15.61
CA VAL A 477 -7.50 3.71 15.71
C VAL A 477 -6.46 3.55 16.81
N ARG A 478 -6.83 2.87 17.89
CA ARG A 478 -5.92 2.53 19.00
C ARG A 478 -5.54 1.06 18.91
N LEU A 479 -4.25 0.79 18.82
CA LEU A 479 -3.68 -0.54 18.75
C LEU A 479 -2.99 -0.87 20.07
N HIS A 480 -3.30 -2.06 20.59
CA HIS A 480 -2.80 -2.59 21.85
C HIS A 480 -1.90 -3.80 21.59
N PHE A 481 -0.71 -3.79 22.20
CA PHE A 481 0.28 -4.84 22.08
C PHE A 481 0.80 -5.21 23.47
N ALA A 482 1.17 -6.47 23.65
CA ALA A 482 2.00 -6.92 24.77
C ALA A 482 2.86 -8.09 24.31
N GLU A 483 4.18 -7.88 24.18
CA GLU A 483 5.06 -8.97 23.76
C GLU A 483 5.12 -10.04 24.85
N ASN A 484 4.76 -11.26 24.47
CA ASN A 484 4.56 -12.39 25.38
C ASN A 484 5.37 -13.63 24.97
N TRP A 485 6.18 -13.55 23.91
CA TRP A 485 6.95 -14.65 23.36
C TRP A 485 8.45 -14.37 23.31
N VAL A 486 8.86 -13.28 22.64
CA VAL A 486 10.29 -12.97 22.49
C VAL A 486 10.88 -12.40 23.78
N ASN A 487 12.22 -12.50 23.93
CA ASN A 487 12.91 -12.13 25.17
C ASN A 487 14.01 -11.07 24.97
N ALA A 488 14.21 -10.62 23.74
CA ALA A 488 15.14 -9.55 23.41
C ALA A 488 14.57 -8.65 22.30
N ALA A 489 15.15 -7.44 22.20
CA ALA A 489 14.90 -6.57 21.06
C ALA A 489 15.40 -7.23 19.77
N ASP A 490 14.85 -6.80 18.64
CA ASP A 490 15.15 -7.27 17.29
C ASP A 490 14.74 -8.72 16.99
N GLU A 491 14.16 -9.46 17.95
CA GLU A 491 13.66 -10.83 17.73
C GLU A 491 12.27 -10.86 17.05
N ARG A 492 11.52 -9.76 17.07
CA ARG A 492 10.28 -9.57 16.31
C ARG A 492 10.16 -8.13 15.85
N LYS A 493 10.04 -7.95 14.54
CA LYS A 493 9.82 -6.67 13.88
C LYS A 493 8.77 -6.84 12.81
N PHE A 494 7.74 -6.03 12.87
CA PHE A 494 6.64 -6.09 11.92
C PHE A 494 6.09 -4.73 11.57
N ASN A 495 5.37 -4.70 10.46
CA ASN A 495 4.78 -3.49 9.93
C ASN A 495 3.30 -3.43 10.30
N VAL A 496 2.77 -2.21 10.41
CA VAL A 496 1.33 -1.97 10.54
C VAL A 496 0.91 -0.94 9.51
N SER A 497 -0.12 -1.26 8.73
CA SER A 497 -0.81 -0.35 7.83
C SER A 497 -2.27 -0.15 8.28
N ILE A 498 -2.80 1.04 8.06
CA ILE A 498 -4.22 1.37 8.31
C ILE A 498 -4.79 1.94 7.02
N ASN A 499 -5.87 1.35 6.50
CA ASN A 499 -6.41 1.64 5.17
C ASN A 499 -5.32 1.61 4.08
N GLY A 500 -4.45 0.60 4.13
CA GLY A 500 -3.29 0.46 3.22
C GLY A 500 -2.11 1.39 3.49
N ALA A 501 -2.27 2.46 4.29
CA ALA A 501 -1.18 3.38 4.61
C ALA A 501 -0.30 2.83 5.74
N ARG A 502 1.01 2.67 5.49
CA ARG A 502 1.99 2.21 6.50
C ARG A 502 2.11 3.24 7.63
N VAL A 503 1.72 2.84 8.85
CA VAL A 503 1.79 3.69 10.06
C VAL A 503 2.89 3.28 11.04
N LEU A 504 3.33 2.02 10.99
CA LEU A 504 4.49 1.52 11.74
C LEU A 504 5.35 0.64 10.84
N THR A 505 6.67 0.83 10.88
CA THR A 505 7.64 0.05 10.11
C THR A 505 8.61 -0.64 11.05
N ASP A 506 8.81 -1.95 10.88
CA ASP A 506 9.71 -2.76 11.72
C ASP A 506 9.53 -2.53 13.23
N PHE A 507 8.27 -2.44 13.63
CA PHE A 507 7.85 -2.19 15.00
C PHE A 507 8.24 -3.36 15.91
N ASP A 508 8.99 -3.02 16.96
CA ASP A 508 9.45 -3.94 17.99
C ASP A 508 8.74 -3.62 19.30
N VAL A 509 7.73 -4.43 19.62
CA VAL A 509 6.92 -4.27 20.84
C VAL A 509 7.79 -4.43 22.10
N TYR A 510 8.80 -5.30 22.09
CA TYR A 510 9.67 -5.54 23.25
C TYR A 510 10.55 -4.33 23.54
N ALA A 511 11.16 -3.75 22.49
CA ALA A 511 11.95 -2.53 22.61
C ALA A 511 11.09 -1.36 23.12
N GLU A 512 9.89 -1.22 22.57
CA GLU A 512 8.94 -0.14 22.91
C GLU A 512 8.35 -0.27 24.32
N ALA A 513 8.27 -1.50 24.83
CA ALA A 513 7.94 -1.76 26.23
C ALA A 513 9.07 -1.36 27.21
N GLY A 514 10.22 -0.89 26.70
CA GLY A 514 11.40 -0.60 27.50
C GLY A 514 12.21 -1.85 27.83
N PHE A 515 12.32 -2.77 26.86
CA PHE A 515 13.01 -4.06 26.99
C PHE A 515 12.40 -4.96 28.07
N GLN A 516 11.06 -4.98 28.13
CA GLN A 516 10.30 -5.74 29.13
C GLN A 516 9.24 -6.58 28.44
N LYS A 517 9.27 -7.89 28.70
CA LYS A 517 8.19 -8.81 28.32
C LYS A 517 6.97 -8.60 29.22
N TYR A 518 5.78 -8.92 28.72
CA TYR A 518 4.52 -8.80 29.46
C TYR A 518 4.19 -7.38 29.91
N LYS A 519 4.57 -6.38 29.10
CA LYS A 519 4.21 -4.99 29.34
C LYS A 519 3.46 -4.43 28.15
N ALA A 520 2.39 -3.71 28.45
CA ALA A 520 1.49 -3.16 27.45
C ALA A 520 2.16 -2.00 26.71
N VAL A 521 1.96 -1.98 25.39
CA VAL A 521 2.33 -0.88 24.50
C VAL A 521 1.08 -0.48 23.72
N VAL A 522 0.81 0.82 23.66
CA VAL A 522 -0.31 1.38 22.91
C VAL A 522 0.19 2.34 21.83
N ARG A 523 -0.45 2.30 20.67
CA ARG A 523 -0.25 3.27 19.57
C ARG A 523 -1.60 3.75 19.08
N GLU A 524 -1.71 5.06 18.85
CA GLU A 524 -2.93 5.68 18.32
C GLU A 524 -2.62 6.33 16.97
N PHE A 525 -3.55 6.17 16.03
CA PHE A 525 -3.52 6.76 14.71
C PHE A 525 -4.88 7.37 14.40
N THR A 526 -4.94 8.32 13.48
CA THR A 526 -6.22 8.83 12.96
C THR A 526 -6.35 8.49 11.50
N THR A 527 -7.56 8.12 11.07
CA THR A 527 -7.85 7.80 9.67
C THR A 527 -9.30 8.10 9.34
N VAL A 528 -9.64 8.06 8.06
CA VAL A 528 -11.01 8.24 7.56
C VAL A 528 -11.57 6.89 7.13
N ALA A 529 -12.80 6.57 7.52
CA ALA A 529 -13.49 5.39 6.99
C ALA A 529 -13.95 5.68 5.55
N ASN A 530 -13.28 5.12 4.54
CA ASN A 530 -13.58 5.44 3.13
C ASN A 530 -14.70 4.57 2.53
N GLN A 531 -14.83 3.33 3.01
CA GLN A 531 -15.76 2.32 2.46
C GLN A 531 -16.80 1.83 3.49
N GLY A 532 -16.95 2.57 4.59
CA GLY A 532 -17.80 2.16 5.72
C GLY A 532 -17.13 1.17 6.67
N PHE A 533 -15.82 0.93 6.48
CA PHE A 533 -14.95 0.22 7.40
C PHE A 533 -13.56 0.88 7.45
N ILE A 534 -12.76 0.46 8.43
CA ILE A 534 -11.31 0.74 8.50
C ILE A 534 -10.56 -0.59 8.47
N SER A 535 -9.53 -0.70 7.63
CA SER A 535 -8.61 -1.85 7.64
C SER A 535 -7.44 -1.61 8.59
N VAL A 536 -7.03 -2.65 9.30
CA VAL A 536 -5.79 -2.70 10.08
C VAL A 536 -5.03 -3.94 9.65
N ASP A 537 -3.87 -3.71 9.04
CA ASP A 537 -3.10 -4.73 8.34
C ASP A 537 -1.74 -4.84 9.03
N LEU A 538 -1.41 -6.02 9.54
CA LEU A 538 -0.09 -6.28 10.10
C LEU A 538 0.65 -7.21 9.16
N SER A 539 1.85 -6.83 8.74
CA SER A 539 2.68 -7.65 7.85
C SER A 539 4.06 -7.88 8.42
N LYS A 540 4.65 -9.01 8.09
CA LYS A 540 5.99 -9.40 8.49
C LYS A 540 7.00 -8.31 8.09
N GLY A 541 7.80 -7.90 9.06
CA GLY A 541 8.91 -6.99 8.86
C GLY A 541 10.21 -7.78 8.66
N SER A 542 11.31 -7.21 9.10
CA SER A 542 12.63 -7.85 8.98
C SER A 542 12.78 -9.15 9.77
N VAL A 543 12.02 -9.37 10.86
CA VAL A 543 12.18 -10.54 11.72
C VAL A 543 10.84 -11.02 12.30
N SER A 544 10.56 -12.34 12.19
CA SER A 544 9.42 -13.03 12.80
C SER A 544 8.03 -12.51 12.36
N ASN A 545 6.96 -13.16 12.82
CA ASN A 545 5.59 -12.85 12.39
C ASN A 545 4.97 -11.68 13.19
N PRO A 546 4.07 -10.87 12.63
CA PRO A 546 3.38 -9.82 13.37
C PRO A 546 2.49 -10.36 14.49
N MET A 547 2.21 -9.52 15.49
CA MET A 547 1.31 -9.85 16.59
C MET A 547 0.50 -8.63 17.05
N ILE A 548 -0.72 -8.87 17.56
CA ILE A 548 -1.59 -7.83 18.14
C ILE A 548 -2.48 -8.40 19.25
N SER A 549 -2.76 -7.59 20.27
CA SER A 549 -3.59 -7.98 21.41
C SER A 549 -4.98 -7.34 21.40
N GLY A 550 -5.09 -6.09 20.96
CA GLY A 550 -6.35 -5.32 21.00
C GLY A 550 -6.41 -4.26 19.92
N ILE A 551 -7.61 -4.01 19.40
CA ILE A 551 -7.89 -2.93 18.45
C ILE A 551 -9.12 -2.17 18.94
N GLU A 552 -9.06 -0.85 19.01
CA GLU A 552 -10.20 0.04 19.21
C GLU A 552 -10.29 1.06 18.06
N VAL A 553 -11.52 1.42 17.69
CA VAL A 553 -11.84 2.47 16.72
C VAL A 553 -12.86 3.41 17.36
N LEU A 554 -12.52 4.69 17.49
CA LEU A 554 -13.31 5.69 18.21
C LEU A 554 -13.62 6.89 17.30
N ALA A 555 -14.89 7.30 17.23
CA ALA A 555 -15.30 8.51 16.51
C ALA A 555 -14.94 9.77 17.30
N GLY A 556 -14.65 10.87 16.57
CA GLY A 556 -14.49 12.19 17.18
C GLY A 556 -13.05 12.58 17.58
N GLY A 557 -12.03 11.94 17.01
CA GLY A 557 -10.67 12.49 17.04
C GLY A 557 -10.61 13.79 16.23
N SER A 558 -10.15 14.89 16.82
CA SER A 558 -9.87 16.11 16.06
C SER A 558 -8.80 15.80 15.00
N PRO A 559 -9.01 16.18 13.73
CA PRO A 559 -8.06 15.88 12.68
C PRO A 559 -6.71 16.55 12.98
N PRO A 560 -5.57 15.85 12.93
CA PRO A 560 -4.36 16.51 12.47
C PRO A 560 -4.64 17.06 11.06
N PRO A 561 -4.00 18.17 10.64
CA PRO A 561 -4.23 18.72 9.30
C PRO A 561 -4.11 17.60 8.25
N SER A 562 -5.03 17.59 7.27
CA SER A 562 -5.10 16.58 6.20
C SER A 562 -3.71 16.20 5.69
N PRO A 563 -3.47 14.91 5.37
CA PRO A 563 -2.27 14.52 4.65
C PRO A 563 -2.30 15.24 3.29
N THR A 564 -1.54 16.33 3.22
CA THR A 564 -1.16 16.92 1.94
C THR A 564 -0.26 15.89 1.26
N PRO A 565 -0.41 15.62 -0.04
CA PRO A 565 0.46 14.70 -0.77
C PRO A 565 1.92 14.96 -0.40
N ILE A 566 2.59 13.93 0.11
CA ILE A 566 3.96 14.00 0.63
C ILE A 566 4.88 14.49 -0.50
N PRO A 567 5.51 15.66 -0.41
CA PRO A 567 6.74 15.88 -1.15
C PRO A 567 7.79 15.03 -0.45
N LYS A 568 8.33 14.01 -1.16
CA LYS A 568 9.58 13.35 -0.75
C LYS A 568 10.62 14.42 -0.38
N SER A 569 11.39 14.15 0.67
CA SER A 569 12.38 15.04 1.28
C SER A 569 13.31 15.72 0.27
N THR A 570 13.85 16.89 0.61
CA THR A 570 14.90 17.51 -0.22
C THR A 570 16.27 16.94 0.17
N ASN A 571 16.47 15.64 -0.06
CA ASN A 571 17.82 15.09 -0.22
C ASN A 571 18.47 15.86 -1.39
N LEU A 572 19.51 16.65 -1.08
CA LEU A 572 20.16 17.51 -2.06
C LEU A 572 20.82 16.69 -3.18
N ALA A 573 21.13 15.42 -2.91
CA ALA A 573 21.73 14.49 -3.86
C ALA A 573 20.77 14.11 -5.00
N LEU A 574 19.45 14.00 -4.75
CA LEU A 574 18.44 13.61 -5.75
C LEU A 574 18.30 14.60 -6.93
N LYS A 575 18.85 15.82 -6.78
CA LYS A 575 18.85 16.87 -7.81
C LYS A 575 20.25 17.20 -8.33
N ALA A 576 21.28 16.49 -7.86
CA ALA A 576 22.66 16.68 -8.26
C ALA A 576 22.97 15.87 -9.53
N THR A 577 23.97 16.32 -10.29
CA THR A 577 24.62 15.44 -11.26
C THR A 577 25.70 14.64 -10.55
N ALA A 578 25.71 13.32 -10.73
CA ALA A 578 26.72 12.44 -10.14
C ALA A 578 27.77 12.01 -11.17
N SER A 579 29.02 11.92 -10.73
CA SER A 579 30.12 11.32 -11.48
C SER A 579 31.02 10.51 -10.55
N ALA A 580 31.80 9.58 -11.08
CA ALA A 580 32.70 8.77 -10.28
C ALA A 580 34.04 8.58 -10.99
N SER A 581 35.07 8.21 -10.22
CA SER A 581 36.40 7.90 -10.74
C SER A 581 36.40 6.74 -11.74
N SER A 582 35.52 5.76 -11.54
CA SER A 582 35.29 4.64 -12.44
C SER A 582 33.89 4.04 -12.20
N GLN A 583 33.40 3.25 -13.15
CA GLN A 583 32.17 2.48 -13.04
C GLN A 583 32.27 1.20 -13.88
N VAL A 584 31.65 0.10 -13.43
CA VAL A 584 31.68 -1.19 -14.17
C VAL A 584 31.10 -1.04 -15.58
N ASN A 585 29.91 -0.43 -15.66
CA ASN A 585 29.17 -0.13 -16.88
C ASN A 585 28.02 0.84 -16.53
N ASN A 586 27.16 1.17 -17.49
CA ASN A 586 26.07 2.13 -17.29
C ASN A 586 25.00 1.65 -16.29
N THR A 587 24.86 0.34 -16.07
CA THR A 587 23.94 -0.23 -15.07
C THR A 587 24.36 0.13 -13.64
N TYR A 588 25.66 0.36 -13.42
CA TYR A 588 26.25 0.69 -12.12
C TYR A 588 26.83 2.11 -12.08
N SER A 589 26.20 3.04 -12.80
CA SER A 589 26.70 4.41 -12.92
C SER A 589 26.61 5.19 -11.61
N ALA A 590 27.36 6.29 -11.51
CA ALA A 590 27.35 7.17 -10.33
C ALA A 590 25.94 7.70 -9.96
N TYR A 591 25.06 7.87 -10.95
CA TYR A 591 23.66 8.28 -10.73
C TYR A 591 22.87 7.27 -9.90
N LYS A 592 23.23 5.99 -9.96
CA LYS A 592 22.57 4.91 -9.21
C LYS A 592 22.85 4.91 -7.71
N ALA A 593 23.72 5.79 -7.25
CA ALA A 593 23.92 6.04 -5.83
C ALA A 593 23.18 7.29 -5.34
N ILE A 594 22.36 7.95 -6.19
CA ILE A 594 21.60 9.15 -5.82
C ILE A 594 20.20 9.19 -6.42
N ASP A 595 19.65 8.04 -6.82
CA ASP A 595 18.32 7.95 -7.42
C ASP A 595 17.21 7.70 -6.39
N GLY A 596 17.56 7.64 -5.10
CA GLY A 596 16.61 7.46 -4.00
C GLY A 596 16.17 6.02 -3.81
N ASP A 597 16.80 5.07 -4.51
CA ASP A 597 16.63 3.63 -4.34
C ASP A 597 17.82 3.07 -3.58
N SER A 598 17.65 2.99 -2.26
CA SER A 598 18.73 2.59 -1.37
C SER A 598 18.91 1.08 -1.19
N VAL A 599 18.32 0.26 -2.06
CA VAL A 599 18.31 -1.21 -1.90
C VAL A 599 18.54 -1.98 -3.20
N THR A 600 18.12 -1.47 -4.36
CA THR A 600 18.18 -2.23 -5.62
C THR A 600 19.22 -1.71 -6.61
N THR A 601 19.34 -0.39 -6.77
CA THR A 601 20.29 0.23 -7.68
C THR A 601 21.52 0.72 -6.94
N ARG A 602 22.69 0.62 -7.56
CA ARG A 602 23.94 1.02 -6.92
C ARG A 602 24.96 1.52 -7.92
N TRP A 603 25.79 2.46 -7.48
CA TRP A 603 27.07 2.68 -8.12
C TRP A 603 28.02 1.54 -7.74
N ALA A 604 28.73 0.99 -8.72
CA ALA A 604 29.79 0.00 -8.51
C ALA A 604 31.01 0.40 -9.32
N MET A 605 32.16 0.45 -8.67
CA MET A 605 33.41 0.82 -9.32
C MET A 605 33.93 -0.28 -10.27
N GLN A 606 34.86 0.05 -11.16
CA GLN A 606 35.52 -0.95 -12.01
C GLN A 606 36.39 -1.91 -11.17
N ALA A 607 36.41 -3.19 -11.53
CA ALA A 607 37.16 -4.21 -10.80
C ALA A 607 38.69 -3.94 -10.79
N GLY A 608 39.33 -4.09 -9.62
CA GLY A 608 40.80 -4.09 -9.46
C GLY A 608 41.43 -2.85 -8.81
N THR A 609 40.67 -1.80 -8.49
CA THR A 609 41.20 -0.53 -7.93
C THR A 609 40.64 -0.20 -6.53
N ILE A 610 41.24 -0.72 -5.47
CA ILE A 610 40.69 -0.64 -4.09
C ILE A 610 41.06 0.62 -3.28
N SER A 611 41.68 1.62 -3.91
CA SER A 611 42.09 2.88 -3.27
C SER A 611 42.01 4.06 -4.23
N GLY A 612 41.85 5.26 -3.66
CA GLY A 612 41.82 6.53 -4.41
C GLY A 612 40.57 6.72 -5.29
N GLN A 613 39.49 5.99 -5.01
CA GLN A 613 38.24 6.09 -5.77
C GLN A 613 37.36 7.20 -5.21
N TRP A 614 36.50 7.78 -6.05
CA TRP A 614 35.56 8.80 -5.59
C TRP A 614 34.22 8.73 -6.29
N LEU A 615 33.18 9.12 -5.56
CA LEU A 615 31.83 9.37 -6.04
C LEU A 615 31.48 10.83 -5.72
N GLU A 616 31.35 11.65 -6.76
CA GLU A 616 31.16 13.10 -6.71
C GLU A 616 29.73 13.49 -7.08
N LEU A 617 29.23 14.50 -6.39
CA LEU A 617 27.97 15.18 -6.61
C LEU A 617 28.24 16.64 -6.92
N ASP A 618 27.68 17.11 -8.04
CA ASP A 618 27.67 18.52 -8.42
C ASP A 618 26.23 19.05 -8.39
N PHE A 619 26.00 20.04 -7.52
CA PHE A 619 24.69 20.64 -7.31
C PHE A 619 24.36 21.75 -8.33
N GLY A 620 25.29 22.06 -9.25
CA GLY A 620 25.18 23.12 -10.25
C GLY A 620 25.20 24.55 -9.69
N SER A 621 25.12 24.70 -8.36
CA SER A 621 25.12 25.96 -7.62
C SER A 621 25.56 25.68 -6.18
N ASN A 622 26.07 26.68 -5.47
CA ASN A 622 26.44 26.51 -4.07
C ASN A 622 25.21 26.11 -3.23
N LYS A 623 25.34 25.01 -2.48
CA LYS A 623 24.39 24.54 -1.48
C LYS A 623 25.07 24.50 -0.12
N THR A 624 24.31 24.83 0.92
CA THR A 624 24.74 24.62 2.30
C THR A 624 24.32 23.22 2.73
N PHE A 625 25.24 22.45 3.29
CA PHE A 625 25.02 21.09 3.78
C PHE A 625 26.01 20.76 4.89
N ASN A 626 25.64 19.81 5.75
CA ASN A 626 26.43 19.46 6.94
C ASN A 626 26.25 18.00 7.37
N LYS A 627 25.49 17.22 6.60
CA LYS A 627 25.18 15.82 6.90
C LYS A 627 25.18 14.99 5.62
N THR A 628 25.72 13.79 5.70
CA THR A 628 25.61 12.77 4.65
C THR A 628 25.10 11.45 5.24
N ILE A 629 24.35 10.69 4.45
CA ILE A 629 24.02 9.29 4.74
C ILE A 629 24.52 8.44 3.58
N ILE A 630 25.31 7.42 3.88
CA ILE A 630 25.95 6.56 2.88
C ILE A 630 25.58 5.13 3.17
N LYS A 631 25.04 4.43 2.18
CA LYS A 631 24.61 3.04 2.29
C LYS A 631 25.47 2.19 1.37
N GLU A 632 26.31 1.35 1.98
CA GLU A 632 27.17 0.44 1.24
C GLU A 632 26.40 -0.81 0.85
N ALA A 633 26.62 -1.31 -0.37
CA ALA A 633 25.96 -2.52 -0.81
C ALA A 633 26.56 -3.80 -0.21
N PHE A 634 27.84 -3.72 0.11
CA PHE A 634 28.64 -4.78 0.71
C PHE A 634 29.70 -4.10 1.57
N ASP A 635 29.90 -4.54 2.81
CA ASP A 635 30.84 -3.91 3.75
C ASP A 635 32.31 -4.08 3.31
N ARG A 636 32.78 -3.18 2.42
CA ARG A 636 34.08 -3.31 1.74
C ARG A 636 34.97 -2.11 1.97
N ILE A 637 34.44 -0.90 2.10
CA ILE A 637 35.21 0.31 2.39
C ILE A 637 35.77 0.22 3.80
N THR A 638 37.10 0.35 3.91
CA THR A 638 37.82 0.27 5.20
C THR A 638 38.29 1.64 5.68
N SER A 639 38.44 2.60 4.76
CA SER A 639 38.62 4.02 5.10
C SER A 639 38.16 4.95 3.98
N TYR A 640 37.57 6.09 4.37
CA TYR A 640 37.09 7.11 3.44
C TYR A 640 37.22 8.53 4.00
N LYS A 641 36.95 9.51 3.14
CA LYS A 641 36.78 10.92 3.46
C LYS A 641 35.47 11.42 2.84
N ILE A 642 34.87 12.41 3.48
CA ILE A 642 33.85 13.26 2.85
C ILE A 642 34.51 14.59 2.55
N GLN A 643 34.45 15.02 1.29
CA GLN A 643 35.11 16.23 0.85
C GLN A 643 34.13 17.15 0.15
N TYR A 644 34.33 18.46 0.26
CA TYR A 644 33.60 19.47 -0.50
C TYR A 644 34.57 20.33 -1.29
N TYR A 645 34.10 20.91 -2.40
CA TYR A 645 34.91 21.78 -3.24
C TYR A 645 34.74 23.24 -2.84
N ASN A 646 35.81 23.91 -2.40
CA ASN A 646 35.76 25.30 -1.96
C ASN A 646 35.88 26.34 -3.09
N GLY A 647 35.91 25.90 -4.35
CA GLY A 647 36.14 26.73 -5.53
C GLY A 647 37.57 26.69 -6.09
N SER A 648 38.52 26.11 -5.35
CA SER A 648 39.91 25.93 -5.80
C SER A 648 40.49 24.54 -5.49
N SER A 649 40.10 23.94 -4.36
CA SER A 649 40.56 22.63 -3.93
C SER A 649 39.47 21.83 -3.20
N TRP A 650 39.68 20.52 -3.12
CA TRP A 650 38.90 19.63 -2.26
C TRP A 650 39.36 19.76 -0.81
N VAL A 651 38.41 19.98 0.09
CA VAL A 651 38.63 20.13 1.54
C VAL A 651 37.90 19.01 2.27
N ASP A 652 38.57 18.39 3.25
CA ASP A 652 38.01 17.31 4.06
C ASP A 652 36.97 17.87 5.05
N ALA A 653 35.69 17.52 4.85
CA ALA A 653 34.66 17.66 5.87
C ALA A 653 34.75 16.54 6.91
N ILE A 654 35.12 15.33 6.47
CA ILE A 654 35.49 14.19 7.30
C ILE A 654 36.83 13.65 6.77
N SER A 655 37.86 13.63 7.61
CA SER A 655 39.23 13.25 7.20
C SER A 655 39.62 11.80 7.54
N ASN A 656 38.93 11.17 8.50
CA ASN A 656 39.31 9.87 9.10
C ASN A 656 38.13 8.88 9.14
N GLY A 657 37.31 8.80 8.09
CA GLY A 657 36.23 7.82 7.99
C GLY A 657 36.80 6.38 7.96
N THR A 658 36.14 5.46 8.65
CA THR A 658 36.52 4.05 8.76
C THR A 658 35.60 3.17 7.88
N THR A 659 34.98 2.13 8.42
CA THR A 659 33.93 1.37 7.73
C THR A 659 32.61 2.15 7.64
N ILE A 660 31.91 1.99 6.52
CA ILE A 660 30.56 2.54 6.29
C ILE A 660 29.51 1.54 6.78
N GLY A 661 29.57 0.30 6.29
CA GLY A 661 28.60 -0.74 6.63
C GLY A 661 27.27 -0.54 5.89
N THR A 662 26.21 -1.21 6.34
CA THR A 662 24.86 -1.11 5.72
C THR A 662 24.34 0.33 5.62
N SER A 663 24.65 1.18 6.60
CA SER A 663 24.29 2.61 6.56
C SER A 663 25.16 3.40 7.54
N LYS A 664 25.72 4.51 7.06
CA LYS A 664 26.55 5.43 7.83
C LYS A 664 26.03 6.84 7.72
N THR A 665 25.79 7.46 8.87
CA THR A 665 25.53 8.91 8.95
C THR A 665 26.79 9.64 9.39
N ASP A 666 27.21 10.61 8.60
CA ASP A 666 28.29 11.54 8.95
C ASP A 666 27.73 12.96 9.09
N THR A 667 28.12 13.63 10.18
CA THR A 667 27.79 15.04 10.43
C THR A 667 29.07 15.83 10.60
N PHE A 668 29.16 17.00 9.98
CA PHE A 668 30.33 17.88 10.00
C PHE A 668 29.90 19.34 10.12
N ALA A 669 30.85 20.24 10.37
CA ALA A 669 30.58 21.68 10.36
C ALA A 669 29.97 22.07 9.02
N ALA A 670 28.94 22.91 9.02
CA ALA A 670 28.23 23.23 7.80
C ALA A 670 29.12 23.95 6.79
N VAL A 671 29.04 23.52 5.54
CA VAL A 671 29.83 24.05 4.44
C VAL A 671 28.89 24.51 3.34
N THR A 672 29.31 25.56 2.62
CA THR A 672 28.59 26.03 1.43
C THR A 672 29.47 25.78 0.21
N ALA A 673 29.06 24.84 -0.64
CA ALA A 673 29.84 24.39 -1.78
C ALA A 673 28.94 23.96 -2.94
N SER A 674 29.44 24.02 -4.16
CA SER A 674 28.75 23.50 -5.34
C SER A 674 28.92 21.99 -5.51
N LYS A 675 29.92 21.38 -4.85
CA LYS A 675 30.24 19.96 -4.98
C LYS A 675 30.59 19.31 -3.65
N ILE A 676 30.24 18.03 -3.53
CA ILE A 676 30.63 17.13 -2.45
C ILE A 676 31.04 15.78 -3.04
N ARG A 677 31.95 15.05 -2.41
CA ARG A 677 32.28 13.68 -2.81
C ARG A 677 32.56 12.78 -1.62
N LEU A 678 32.23 11.50 -1.80
CA LEU A 678 32.81 10.40 -1.05
C LEU A 678 34.15 10.05 -1.70
N TYR A 679 35.25 10.09 -0.94
CA TYR A 679 36.57 9.69 -1.40
C TYR A 679 37.03 8.46 -0.62
N VAL A 680 37.17 7.33 -1.29
CA VAL A 680 37.58 6.05 -0.70
C VAL A 680 39.11 5.98 -0.63
N ASN A 681 39.65 6.03 0.58
CA ASN A 681 41.09 5.88 0.80
C ASN A 681 41.53 4.43 0.60
N SER A 682 40.76 3.48 1.15
CA SER A 682 41.02 2.04 1.05
C SER A 682 39.74 1.22 1.19
N ALA A 683 39.71 0.07 0.53
CA ALA A 683 38.67 -0.93 0.65
C ALA A 683 39.27 -2.36 0.62
N SER A 684 38.57 -3.33 1.19
CA SER A 684 38.92 -4.76 1.14
C SER A 684 38.57 -5.39 -0.21
N ASN A 685 37.61 -4.81 -0.94
CA ASN A 685 37.23 -5.18 -2.30
C ASN A 685 36.53 -3.99 -2.99
N ASP A 686 35.91 -4.18 -4.16
CA ASP A 686 35.27 -3.14 -4.97
C ASP A 686 34.19 -2.34 -4.22
N PRO A 687 34.42 -1.04 -3.91
CA PRO A 687 33.42 -0.15 -3.35
C PRO A 687 32.14 -0.12 -4.18
N THR A 688 31.02 -0.29 -3.49
CA THR A 688 29.70 -0.32 -4.10
C THR A 688 28.71 0.39 -3.18
N ILE A 689 28.03 1.42 -3.68
CA ILE A 689 27.18 2.31 -2.89
C ILE A 689 25.74 2.26 -3.42
N TYR A 690 24.80 1.85 -2.57
CA TYR A 690 23.37 1.96 -2.85
C TYR A 690 22.91 3.41 -2.84
N GLU A 691 23.34 4.21 -1.86
CA GLU A 691 22.91 5.60 -1.78
C GLU A 691 23.96 6.50 -1.10
N PHE A 692 24.12 7.71 -1.61
CA PHE A 692 24.91 8.81 -1.05
C PHE A 692 24.03 10.06 -0.92
N GLU A 693 23.37 10.17 0.23
CA GLU A 693 22.41 11.23 0.55
C GLU A 693 23.12 12.44 1.18
N VAL A 694 22.62 13.64 0.90
CA VAL A 694 23.18 14.90 1.41
C VAL A 694 22.07 15.80 1.95
N TYR A 695 22.22 16.26 3.19
CA TYR A 695 21.21 17.04 3.91
C TYR A 695 21.77 18.36 4.45
N ASN A 696 20.86 19.32 4.67
CA ASN A 696 21.13 20.61 5.29
C ASN A 696 20.44 20.73 6.66
N ASN A 697 21.18 21.21 7.67
CA ASN A 697 20.63 21.62 8.96
C ASN A 697 19.84 22.93 8.81
N LEU A 698 18.53 22.85 8.95
CA LEU A 698 17.60 23.98 8.85
C LEU A 698 17.75 24.98 9.99
N ALA A 699 18.30 24.57 11.13
CA ALA A 699 18.54 25.45 12.27
C ALA A 699 19.80 26.30 12.12
N LEU A 700 20.76 25.90 11.28
CA LEU A 700 22.04 26.58 11.18
C LEU A 700 21.89 28.05 10.79
N GLY A 701 22.40 28.95 11.65
CA GLY A 701 22.36 30.39 11.42
C GLY A 701 20.96 31.01 11.38
N ALA A 702 19.92 30.22 11.66
CA ALA A 702 18.57 30.72 11.86
C ALA A 702 18.51 31.58 13.13
N THR A 703 17.45 32.39 13.27
CA THR A 703 17.32 33.26 14.44
C THR A 703 17.06 32.39 15.67
N ALA A 704 18.02 32.37 16.60
CA ALA A 704 17.90 31.62 17.84
C ALA A 704 17.57 32.54 19.02
N SER A 705 16.69 32.07 19.90
CA SER A 705 16.38 32.74 21.16
C SER A 705 16.25 31.71 22.28
N ALA A 706 16.37 32.14 23.53
CA ALA A 706 16.24 31.27 24.69
C ALA A 706 15.50 31.98 25.82
N SER A 707 14.97 31.20 26.76
CA SER A 707 14.35 31.69 27.99
C SER A 707 15.27 32.59 28.81
N SER A 708 16.54 32.21 28.88
CA SER A 708 17.58 32.93 29.61
C SER A 708 18.97 32.57 29.06
N GLN A 709 20.00 33.29 29.50
CA GLN A 709 21.39 32.99 29.16
C GLN A 709 22.31 33.25 30.36
N TRP A 710 23.34 32.43 30.53
CA TRP A 710 24.27 32.51 31.67
C TRP A 710 25.10 33.81 31.67
N ASN A 711 25.62 34.20 30.51
CA ASN A 711 26.42 35.41 30.31
C ASN A 711 26.27 35.91 28.85
N SER A 712 27.05 36.92 28.47
CA SER A 712 27.01 37.50 27.12
C SER A 712 27.67 36.63 26.03
N THR A 713 28.36 35.54 26.38
CA THR A 713 29.03 34.64 25.42
C THR A 713 28.24 33.36 25.15
N ASP A 714 27.42 32.91 26.10
CA ASP A 714 26.68 31.63 26.05
C ASP A 714 25.26 31.83 25.48
N THR A 715 25.16 32.57 24.38
CA THR A 715 23.90 33.01 23.78
C THR A 715 23.19 31.87 23.04
N ALA A 716 21.87 31.98 22.82
CA ALA A 716 21.09 31.00 22.04
C ALA A 716 21.68 30.70 20.66
N ALA A 717 22.27 31.70 19.99
CA ALA A 717 22.91 31.57 18.68
C ALA A 717 24.13 30.64 18.68
N LYS A 718 24.68 30.30 19.86
CA LYS A 718 25.79 29.36 20.01
C LYS A 718 25.38 27.90 19.97
N ALA A 719 24.08 27.62 20.02
CA ALA A 719 23.56 26.27 19.88
C ALA A 719 23.08 25.96 18.44
N ASN A 720 23.29 26.86 17.49
CA ASN A 720 22.98 26.62 16.08
C ASN A 720 23.99 27.27 15.12
N ASP A 721 25.24 27.44 15.59
CA ASP A 721 26.33 28.02 14.79
C ASP A 721 27.18 26.94 14.10
N GLY A 722 26.86 25.67 14.30
CA GLY A 722 27.54 24.54 13.67
C GLY A 722 28.87 24.19 14.34
N SER A 723 29.15 24.74 15.52
CA SER A 723 30.37 24.49 16.29
C SER A 723 30.05 23.78 17.60
N ILE A 724 30.49 22.53 17.71
CA ILE A 724 30.42 21.75 18.97
C ILE A 724 31.39 22.26 20.07
N SER A 725 32.14 23.32 19.81
CA SER A 725 33.06 23.94 20.77
C SER A 725 32.46 25.17 21.47
N THR A 726 31.26 25.56 21.05
CA THR A 726 30.47 26.66 21.58
C THR A 726 29.13 26.11 22.05
N HIS A 727 28.45 26.83 22.94
CA HIS A 727 27.17 26.37 23.48
C HIS A 727 26.30 27.52 23.96
N TRP A 728 25.00 27.26 24.03
CA TRP A 728 24.09 28.02 24.87
C TRP A 728 24.05 27.42 26.27
N SER A 729 24.03 28.26 27.31
CA SER A 729 23.76 27.87 28.70
C SER A 729 22.70 28.78 29.29
N SER A 730 21.73 28.21 30.01
CA SER A 730 20.70 29.01 30.70
C SER A 730 21.27 29.77 31.91
N ALA A 731 20.50 30.71 32.48
CA ALA A 731 20.95 31.53 33.61
C ALA A 731 21.29 30.73 34.87
N SER A 732 22.13 31.29 35.73
CA SER A 732 22.57 30.60 36.94
C SER A 732 21.42 30.25 37.89
N GLY A 733 21.42 29.02 38.40
CA GLY A 733 20.38 28.50 39.30
C GLY A 733 19.07 28.08 38.61
N THR A 734 19.02 28.04 37.27
CA THR A 734 17.84 27.61 36.50
C THR A 734 17.89 26.12 36.12
N GLY A 735 16.75 25.57 35.68
CA GLY A 735 16.60 24.14 35.36
C GLY A 735 15.34 23.84 34.54
N ALA A 736 14.32 23.26 35.18
CA ALA A 736 13.05 22.97 34.53
C ALA A 736 12.35 24.26 34.06
N GLY A 737 11.83 24.27 32.83
CA GLY A 737 11.15 25.41 32.22
C GLY A 737 12.02 26.25 31.29
N GLU A 738 13.34 26.03 31.28
CA GLU A 738 14.24 26.66 30.31
C GLU A 738 14.00 26.12 28.90
N TRP A 739 14.19 26.96 27.89
CA TRP A 739 14.01 26.58 26.49
C TRP A 739 14.99 27.29 25.56
N LEU A 740 15.29 26.62 24.45
CA LEU A 740 16.07 27.12 23.32
C LEU A 740 15.20 26.98 22.05
N GLU A 741 14.94 28.09 21.38
CA GLU A 741 14.08 28.20 20.21
C GLU A 741 14.87 28.58 18.96
N ILE A 742 14.47 28.00 17.84
CA ILE A 742 14.87 28.38 16.50
C ILE A 742 13.65 28.92 15.76
N ASP A 743 13.78 30.13 15.21
CA ASP A 743 12.84 30.75 14.28
C ASP A 743 13.44 30.75 12.87
N PHE A 744 12.79 30.03 11.97
CA PHE A 744 13.19 29.92 10.57
C PHE A 744 12.79 31.14 9.73
N GLY A 745 11.99 32.06 10.28
CA GLY A 745 11.43 33.24 9.61
C GLY A 745 10.35 32.95 8.56
N GLN A 746 10.27 31.70 8.09
CA GLN A 746 9.27 31.18 7.15
C GLN A 746 8.94 29.73 7.54
N PRO A 747 7.79 29.17 7.13
CA PRO A 747 7.49 27.78 7.40
C PRO A 747 8.54 26.85 6.79
N LYS A 748 9.11 25.97 7.61
CA LYS A 748 10.00 24.88 7.16
C LYS A 748 9.39 23.55 7.58
N THR A 749 9.42 22.59 6.66
CA THR A 749 9.08 21.20 6.95
C THR A 749 10.31 20.52 7.55
N PHE A 750 10.14 19.82 8.67
CA PHE A 750 11.19 19.04 9.33
C PHE A 750 10.55 17.90 10.13
N ASN A 751 11.31 16.84 10.35
CA ASN A 751 10.82 15.61 11.00
C ASN A 751 11.89 14.97 11.91
N GLN A 752 13.07 15.60 11.99
CA GLN A 752 14.14 15.15 12.86
C GLN A 752 14.83 16.34 13.52
N VAL A 753 15.23 16.13 14.77
CA VAL A 753 16.07 17.04 15.54
C VAL A 753 17.22 16.26 16.14
N VAL A 754 18.45 16.77 15.95
CA VAL A 754 19.63 16.28 16.64
C VAL A 754 20.02 17.31 17.69
N THR A 755 20.14 16.89 18.94
CA THR A 755 20.57 17.76 20.04
C THR A 755 21.85 17.22 20.66
N ARG A 756 22.81 18.11 20.92
CA ARG A 756 24.10 17.77 21.52
C ARG A 756 24.29 18.51 22.82
N GLU A 757 24.53 17.73 23.86
CA GLU A 757 24.94 18.19 25.18
C GLU A 757 26.28 17.49 25.47
N GLN A 758 27.36 18.02 24.88
CA GLN A 758 28.72 17.47 24.93
C GLN A 758 29.56 18.09 26.03
N SER A 759 29.46 19.42 26.21
CA SER A 759 30.26 20.11 27.20
C SER A 759 29.85 19.71 28.63
N TYR A 760 28.53 19.62 28.89
CA TYR A 760 28.01 19.33 30.22
C TYR A 760 26.67 18.57 30.19
N HIS A 761 26.70 17.28 30.54
CA HIS A 761 25.51 16.41 30.56
C HIS A 761 24.67 16.63 31.82
N ARG A 762 23.75 17.60 31.80
CA ARG A 762 23.00 18.08 32.98
C ARG A 762 21.49 17.95 32.82
N ILE A 763 20.96 17.83 31.60
CA ILE A 763 19.53 17.71 31.33
C ILE A 763 19.06 16.29 31.60
N THR A 764 18.04 16.15 32.45
CA THR A 764 17.45 14.87 32.87
C THR A 764 16.03 14.65 32.34
N GLY A 765 15.51 15.62 31.60
CA GLY A 765 14.17 15.61 31.01
C GLY A 765 14.01 16.74 30.00
N TYR A 766 13.49 16.44 28.82
CA TYR A 766 13.25 17.43 27.77
C TYR A 766 12.09 17.06 26.85
N LYS A 767 11.66 18.04 26.06
CA LYS A 767 10.73 17.92 24.94
C LYS A 767 11.26 18.67 23.72
N ILE A 768 11.00 18.14 22.54
CA ILE A 768 11.09 18.88 21.27
C ILE A 768 9.69 19.35 20.94
N GLN A 769 9.53 20.62 20.58
CA GLN A 769 8.22 21.19 20.30
C GLN A 769 8.26 22.06 19.04
N TYR A 770 7.15 22.14 18.30
CA TYR A 770 6.97 23.17 17.26
C TYR A 770 5.85 24.13 17.63
N PHE A 771 5.90 25.33 17.06
CA PHE A 771 4.84 26.32 17.24
C PHE A 771 3.82 26.22 16.10
N ASN A 772 2.55 25.95 16.41
CA ASN A 772 1.48 25.82 15.41
C ASN A 772 0.83 27.17 15.02
N GLY A 773 1.36 28.29 15.53
CA GLY A 773 0.78 29.63 15.37
C GLY A 773 0.02 30.13 16.60
N SER A 774 -0.34 29.25 17.54
CA SER A 774 -1.07 29.58 18.77
C SER A 774 -0.46 28.97 20.04
N SER A 775 0.08 27.76 19.95
CA SER A 775 0.64 27.02 21.07
C SER A 775 1.85 26.16 20.65
N TRP A 776 2.64 25.77 21.64
CA TRP A 776 3.71 24.80 21.47
C TRP A 776 3.15 23.38 21.53
N ILE A 777 3.49 22.56 20.54
CA ILE A 777 3.03 21.19 20.38
C ILE A 777 4.22 20.25 20.51
N ASP A 778 4.10 19.21 21.33
CA ASP A 778 5.13 18.21 21.57
C ASP A 778 5.35 17.33 20.33
N LEU A 779 6.61 17.23 19.91
CA LEU A 779 7.08 16.37 18.82
C LEU A 779 7.77 15.12 19.36
N ALA A 780 8.58 15.29 20.39
CA ALA A 780 9.33 14.21 21.03
C ALA A 780 9.62 14.59 22.50
N ALA A 781 9.95 13.60 23.33
CA ALA A 781 10.38 13.81 24.71
C ALA A 781 11.46 12.79 25.09
N GLY A 782 12.30 13.12 26.06
CA GLY A 782 13.35 12.21 26.52
C GLY A 782 13.91 12.60 27.88
N THR A 783 14.72 11.72 28.47
CA THR A 783 15.29 11.87 29.83
C THR A 783 16.80 12.10 29.86
N THR A 784 17.50 12.00 28.73
CA THR A 784 18.93 12.34 28.63
C THR A 784 19.23 12.77 27.21
N VAL A 785 19.90 13.92 27.03
CA VAL A 785 20.40 14.33 25.72
C VAL A 785 21.68 13.55 25.44
N GLY A 786 22.75 13.86 26.17
CA GLY A 786 24.08 13.29 25.95
C GLY A 786 24.78 13.88 24.72
N SER A 787 25.92 13.31 24.34
CA SER A 787 26.81 13.90 23.33
C SER A 787 26.22 13.97 21.92
N ASN A 788 25.20 13.17 21.63
CA ASN A 788 24.49 13.16 20.34
C ASN A 788 23.12 12.47 20.48
N ARG A 789 22.03 13.24 20.43
CA ARG A 789 20.66 12.74 20.58
C ARG A 789 19.82 13.00 19.35
N LEU A 790 19.45 11.94 18.64
CA LEU A 790 18.49 12.01 17.55
C LEU A 790 17.05 11.82 18.06
N ASN A 791 16.16 12.71 17.66
CA ASN A 791 14.71 12.60 17.83
C ASN A 791 14.07 12.61 16.43
N SER A 792 13.35 11.55 16.09
CA SER A 792 12.58 11.44 14.84
C SER A 792 11.09 11.47 15.15
N PHE A 793 10.30 12.16 14.33
CA PHE A 793 8.87 12.36 14.51
C PHE A 793 8.18 12.55 13.15
N ALA A 794 6.85 12.61 13.13
CA ALA A 794 6.11 12.91 11.91
C ALA A 794 6.50 14.29 11.37
N ALA A 795 6.64 14.43 10.04
CA ALA A 795 7.03 15.70 9.45
C ALA A 795 6.03 16.81 9.79
N VAL A 796 6.55 17.90 10.34
CA VAL A 796 5.77 19.10 10.65
C VAL A 796 6.28 20.28 9.85
N THR A 797 5.37 21.13 9.40
CA THR A 797 5.71 22.40 8.77
C THR A 797 5.44 23.51 9.77
N ALA A 798 6.49 24.18 10.24
CA ALA A 798 6.38 25.23 11.25
C ALA A 798 7.41 26.32 11.03
N ASN A 799 7.13 27.51 11.55
CA ASN A 799 8.10 28.62 11.54
C ASN A 799 9.10 28.49 12.69
N LYS A 800 8.74 27.78 13.76
CA LYS A 800 9.52 27.68 14.97
C LYS A 800 9.55 26.27 15.52
N VAL A 801 10.70 25.91 16.06
CA VAL A 801 10.94 24.68 16.82
C VAL A 801 11.76 25.01 18.05
N ARG A 802 11.52 24.33 19.17
CA ARG A 802 12.29 24.54 20.38
C ARG A 802 12.63 23.25 21.10
N PHE A 803 13.75 23.29 21.81
CA PHE A 803 14.11 22.38 22.87
C PHE A 803 13.57 22.94 24.20
N TYR A 804 12.75 22.18 24.91
CA TYR A 804 12.14 22.57 26.19
C TYR A 804 12.62 21.65 27.30
N VAL A 805 13.28 22.19 28.32
CA VAL A 805 13.80 21.44 29.46
C VAL A 805 12.67 21.17 30.45
N THR A 806 12.37 19.90 30.70
CA THR A 806 11.39 19.49 31.71
C THR A 806 12.03 19.20 33.06
N SER A 807 13.30 18.77 33.08
CA SER A 807 14.10 18.64 34.29
C SER A 807 15.61 18.66 33.99
N ALA A 808 16.40 19.15 34.95
CA ALA A 808 17.86 19.15 34.85
C ALA A 808 18.49 19.01 36.25
N ALA A 809 19.63 18.34 36.32
CA ALA A 809 20.43 18.17 37.55
C ALA A 809 21.26 19.43 37.88
N ASN A 810 21.53 20.27 36.88
CA ASN A 810 22.19 21.57 37.00
C ASN A 810 21.87 22.41 35.74
N VAL A 811 22.49 23.57 35.57
CA VAL A 811 22.29 24.53 34.46
C VAL A 811 22.26 23.83 33.10
N PRO A 812 21.11 23.80 32.40
CA PRO A 812 21.00 23.29 31.03
C PRO A 812 22.01 23.95 30.08
N THR A 813 22.73 23.11 29.34
CA THR A 813 23.69 23.54 28.32
C THR A 813 23.46 22.74 27.05
N ILE A 814 23.37 23.40 25.89
CA ILE A 814 23.25 22.75 24.58
C ILE A 814 24.36 23.29 23.67
N ASP A 815 25.22 22.39 23.21
CA ASP A 815 26.30 22.70 22.27
C ASP A 815 25.76 22.89 20.86
N GLU A 816 24.85 22.01 20.41
CA GLU A 816 24.20 22.15 19.10
C GLU A 816 22.75 21.62 19.11
N PHE A 817 21.88 22.32 18.39
CA PHE A 817 20.47 22.02 18.17
C PHE A 817 20.18 22.09 16.67
N GLU A 818 20.23 20.92 16.04
CA GLU A 818 20.18 20.75 14.60
C GLU A 818 18.79 20.25 14.19
N VAL A 819 18.25 20.76 13.07
CA VAL A 819 16.91 20.41 12.59
C VAL A 819 16.99 19.94 11.14
N TYR A 820 16.36 18.81 10.82
CA TYR A 820 16.44 18.17 9.51
C TYR A 820 15.06 17.75 8.99
N ASN A 821 14.96 17.68 7.66
CA ASN A 821 13.83 17.10 6.94
C ASN A 821 14.31 15.88 6.15
N GLN A 822 14.04 14.68 6.66
CA GLN A 822 14.53 13.38 6.15
C GLN A 822 13.42 12.48 5.65
#